data_AF-A0A1F5YLI0-F1
#
_entry.id   AF-A0A1F5YLI0-F1
#
_cell.length_a   1.000
_cell.length_b   1.000
_cell.length_c   1.000
_cell.angle_alpha   90.00
_cell.angle_beta   90.00
_cell.angle_gamma   90.00
#
_symmetry.space_group_name_H-M   'P 1'
#
loop_
_entity.id
_entity.type
_entity.pdbx_description
1 polymer ?
#
loop_
_entity_poly.entity_id
_entity_poly.type
_entity_poly.pdbx_seq_one_letter_code
_entity_poly.pdbx_strand_id
1 'polypeptide(L)'
;MKMNTGDFTKVARSFPERTGRRFSLEAWLKAGRLSCLLLMFCGVWSVRPLAARMAVDGSVTTNGDINGDGYFDVFDIIQVERIVTMNLTPSTNELKAADVDGNGKLAAYDLLVLNSALGKVDQGGTMFDAVKSTIEADLSKSKDNVETYLDLARFYRKEGLLDRSISVLESIKEAMDINHPLYNNVENFLNSVKDQQLSLASADQDSVEEELYKDTDDLTGKVSLRRQVVQLKGRLSDLLKDKAFAAHYNNKRVQSKLGDVMDDMLRTIGEDKMVDPGSFSKFNDEVRKVMDDPENLIKDLNNDQKIRLDNIVNQSTASMQQDALRLKQEQTARDQASQMALRRQDSPDAVGEFLNRSDWMKQQSARGQNNLEIDQFIVANPPQLSPDTISLVVPNYTLKWDATNVLGAKNASLEISKPDRKFANPRGTAPDIENAFYYNPDLGNIAGERKVSALELNGVGVYQFRVAALNPRGEFISRFSDASQLVVVANNLNLIANKPIIDPKRLNTIHPDYSFRWDLSNIEGAKDVAVEVSKPNTPFSNPNGRERDRANTFFFNPSLGKLSGTFTSNLDGLKGPGQYLFRVIAVSALQSFIGQWSDPEILQVTEGELEQPAPKPVAQPAEPVAPRSPEIAPVDAGFSASWDVSPIKGASAVKLEIAQAAADGKDSSLAGGLVIYSQQVDSTRGSVVIDLNKFPGPGNYGLRIAASDSQGNLLSPWSEPARLALNEPATEDTPARRVLNEAAMNYSSANLPAELSGDTLQPVQPPPEGKKLVVTSINTPLYSEGSPSSEELYTLKKGEPLIFVRNSADRLWQYVFYPAGGKYGWVFAYNVKGE
;
A
#
# COMPACT_ATOMS: atom_id res chain seq x y z
N MET A 1 -13.51 -64.06 32.99
CA MET A 1 -14.66 -63.98 33.93
C MET A 1 -15.06 -62.51 34.03
N LYS A 2 -16.21 -62.10 33.49
CA LYS A 2 -17.47 -61.82 34.24
C LYS A 2 -17.24 -60.86 35.42
N MET A 3 -17.51 -59.56 35.23
CA MET A 3 -18.82 -58.87 35.39
C MET A 3 -19.15 -58.57 36.85
N ASN A 4 -19.39 -57.28 37.16
CA ASN A 4 -20.71 -56.90 37.67
C ASN A 4 -21.05 -55.42 37.43
N THR A 5 -22.35 -55.10 37.45
CA THR A 5 -22.95 -53.78 37.21
C THR A 5 -24.02 -53.47 38.25
N GLY A 6 -24.18 -52.20 38.61
CA GLY A 6 -25.22 -51.65 39.47
C GLY A 6 -24.76 -50.28 39.99
N ASP A 7 -25.62 -49.31 40.28
CA ASP A 7 -27.08 -49.23 40.13
C ASP A 7 -27.47 -47.74 40.21
N PHE A 8 -28.62 -47.33 39.70
CA PHE A 8 -29.50 -46.24 40.22
C PHE A 8 -30.55 -45.80 39.18
N THR A 9 -31.78 -45.60 39.66
CA THR A 9 -32.99 -45.37 38.85
C THR A 9 -33.89 -44.25 39.40
N LYS A 10 -34.84 -43.79 38.55
CA LYS A 10 -35.94 -42.81 38.79
C LYS A 10 -35.47 -41.34 38.70
N VAL A 11 -36.25 -40.42 38.12
CA VAL A 11 -37.72 -40.23 38.14
C VAL A 11 -38.34 -40.10 36.73
N ALA A 12 -39.64 -40.38 36.61
CA ALA A 12 -40.42 -40.27 35.37
C ALA A 12 -41.76 -39.53 35.59
N ARG A 13 -42.29 -38.85 34.54
CA ARG A 13 -43.71 -38.80 34.09
C ARG A 13 -44.03 -37.56 33.24
N SER A 14 -44.44 -37.73 31.97
CA SER A 14 -45.80 -37.43 31.46
C SER A 14 -45.93 -37.68 29.94
N PHE A 15 -47.13 -38.10 29.51
CA PHE A 15 -47.58 -38.45 28.14
C PHE A 15 -48.30 -37.23 27.47
N PRO A 16 -48.79 -37.24 26.19
CA PRO A 16 -49.26 -38.41 25.40
C PRO A 16 -48.92 -38.47 23.89
N GLU A 17 -49.43 -39.54 23.26
CA GLU A 17 -49.16 -40.05 21.92
C GLU A 17 -49.99 -39.40 20.78
N ARG A 18 -49.44 -39.43 19.56
CA ARG A 18 -50.09 -39.58 18.22
C ARG A 18 -48.99 -39.39 17.15
N THR A 19 -48.83 -40.14 16.06
CA THR A 19 -49.59 -41.26 15.43
C THR A 19 -48.60 -42.27 14.83
N GLY A 20 -48.93 -43.57 14.84
CA GLY A 20 -48.03 -44.60 14.32
C GLY A 20 -48.10 -44.83 12.80
N ARG A 21 -46.94 -45.12 12.18
CA ARG A 21 -46.81 -46.01 11.01
C ARG A 21 -45.58 -46.89 11.21
N ARG A 22 -45.77 -48.22 11.18
CA ARG A 22 -44.68 -49.21 11.13
C ARG A 22 -44.31 -49.48 9.67
N PHE A 23 -43.05 -49.37 9.31
CA PHE A 23 -42.45 -50.03 8.15
C PHE A 23 -41.07 -50.60 8.54
N SER A 24 -40.62 -51.65 7.84
CA SER A 24 -39.70 -52.65 8.38
C SER A 24 -38.21 -52.27 8.33
N LEU A 25 -37.45 -52.82 9.28
CA LEU A 25 -36.02 -52.56 9.49
C LEU A 25 -35.08 -53.28 8.49
N GLU A 26 -35.61 -54.12 7.61
CA GLU A 26 -34.80 -55.02 6.76
C GLU A 26 -34.27 -54.38 5.46
N ALA A 27 -34.77 -53.20 5.08
CA ALA A 27 -34.30 -52.50 3.88
C ALA A 27 -32.94 -51.81 4.04
N TRP A 28 -32.48 -51.56 5.28
CA TRP A 28 -31.27 -50.76 5.54
C TRP A 28 -29.96 -51.57 5.60
N LEU A 29 -30.03 -52.90 5.72
CA LEU A 29 -28.85 -53.76 5.92
C LEU A 29 -28.17 -54.29 4.64
N LYS A 30 -28.61 -53.87 3.45
CA LYS A 30 -28.02 -54.29 2.16
C LYS A 30 -27.31 -53.20 1.35
N ALA A 31 -27.28 -51.94 1.80
CA ALA A 31 -26.59 -50.84 1.12
C ALA A 31 -25.30 -50.35 1.82
N GLY A 32 -25.02 -50.80 3.04
CA GLY A 32 -23.98 -50.23 3.91
C GLY A 32 -22.58 -50.89 3.88
N ARG A 33 -22.20 -51.62 2.83
CA ARG A 33 -20.92 -52.39 2.78
C ARG A 33 -20.22 -52.43 1.41
N LEU A 34 -19.94 -51.28 0.77
CA LEU A 34 -18.90 -51.23 -0.29
C LEU A 34 -18.28 -49.84 -0.62
N SER A 35 -17.93 -49.00 0.38
CA SER A 35 -17.19 -47.74 0.08
C SER A 35 -16.14 -47.29 1.12
N CYS A 36 -15.85 -48.05 2.17
CA CYS A 36 -14.89 -47.66 3.21
C CYS A 36 -13.41 -47.96 2.87
N LEU A 37 -12.97 -47.75 1.63
CA LEU A 37 -11.59 -48.11 1.22
C LEU A 37 -11.01 -47.20 0.11
N LEU A 38 -11.18 -45.88 0.26
CA LEU A 38 -10.51 -44.88 -0.57
C LEU A 38 -10.42 -43.48 0.09
N LEU A 39 -10.10 -43.44 1.39
CA LEU A 39 -9.90 -42.19 2.16
C LEU A 39 -8.61 -42.20 2.99
N MET A 40 -7.46 -42.10 2.31
CA MET A 40 -6.23 -41.48 2.83
C MET A 40 -5.38 -41.02 1.65
N PHE A 41 -5.30 -39.70 1.39
CA PHE A 41 -4.10 -38.96 0.98
C PHE A 41 -4.46 -37.49 0.64
N CYS A 42 -3.78 -36.55 1.32
CA CYS A 42 -3.53 -35.13 1.00
C CYS A 42 -4.67 -34.18 0.52
N GLY A 43 -4.73 -32.99 1.14
CA GLY A 43 -5.54 -31.87 0.66
C GLY A 43 -5.51 -30.64 1.57
N VAL A 44 -4.41 -29.87 1.53
CA VAL A 44 -4.36 -28.52 2.14
C VAL A 44 -5.42 -27.63 1.48
N TRP A 45 -6.16 -26.85 2.28
CA TRP A 45 -7.10 -25.85 1.76
C TRP A 45 -6.34 -24.67 1.16
N SER A 46 -6.02 -24.76 -0.13
CA SER A 46 -5.64 -23.61 -0.95
C SER A 46 -6.89 -22.99 -1.59
N VAL A 47 -7.03 -21.67 -1.46
CA VAL A 47 -7.97 -20.89 -2.28
C VAL A 47 -7.60 -21.14 -3.74
N ARG A 48 -8.55 -21.61 -4.55
CA ARG A 48 -8.32 -21.85 -5.97
C ARG A 48 -8.27 -20.50 -6.70
N PRO A 49 -7.31 -20.25 -7.59
CA PRO A 49 -7.38 -19.10 -8.48
C PRO A 49 -8.64 -19.20 -9.35
N LEU A 50 -9.27 -18.06 -9.66
CA LEU A 50 -10.39 -18.01 -10.61
C LEU A 50 -9.93 -18.59 -11.94
N ALA A 51 -10.61 -19.64 -12.39
CA ALA A 51 -10.42 -20.24 -13.71
C ALA A 51 -11.79 -20.33 -14.38
N ALA A 52 -11.91 -19.69 -15.55
CA ALA A 52 -13.14 -19.62 -16.31
C ALA A 52 -13.70 -21.03 -16.62
N ARG A 53 -15.02 -21.19 -16.44
CA ARG A 53 -15.77 -22.37 -16.89
C ARG A 53 -16.74 -21.93 -17.97
N MET A 54 -16.58 -22.45 -19.19
CA MET A 54 -17.56 -22.23 -20.25
C MET A 54 -18.93 -22.81 -19.89
N ALA A 55 -19.97 -21.98 -19.99
CA ALA A 55 -21.36 -22.44 -20.07
C ALA A 55 -21.71 -22.85 -21.51
N VAL A 56 -22.77 -23.64 -21.68
CA VAL A 56 -23.17 -24.25 -22.97
C VAL A 56 -24.11 -23.34 -23.79
N ASP A 57 -24.48 -22.18 -23.26
CA ASP A 57 -25.39 -21.21 -23.91
C ASP A 57 -24.70 -20.02 -24.61
N GLY A 58 -23.37 -19.91 -24.50
CA GLY A 58 -22.59 -18.83 -25.13
C GLY A 58 -22.49 -17.54 -24.30
N SER A 59 -23.12 -17.47 -23.12
CA SER A 59 -22.81 -16.43 -22.14
C SER A 59 -21.60 -16.84 -21.29
N VAL A 60 -20.62 -15.96 -21.17
CA VAL A 60 -19.47 -16.16 -20.27
C VAL A 60 -19.69 -15.29 -19.03
N THR A 61 -20.63 -15.69 -18.17
CA THR A 61 -20.76 -15.06 -16.84
C THR A 61 -19.51 -15.38 -16.04
N THR A 62 -18.57 -14.45 -16.00
CA THR A 62 -17.37 -14.55 -15.15
C THR A 62 -17.78 -14.25 -13.70
N ASN A 63 -17.25 -14.95 -12.70
CA ASN A 63 -17.52 -14.53 -11.31
C ASN A 63 -16.97 -13.12 -11.11
N GLY A 64 -17.83 -12.19 -10.69
CA GLY A 64 -17.57 -10.75 -10.61
C GLY A 64 -18.14 -9.91 -11.76
N ASP A 65 -18.35 -10.48 -12.96
CA ASP A 65 -18.97 -9.81 -14.12
C ASP A 65 -20.50 -9.77 -13.94
N ILE A 66 -20.99 -8.61 -13.52
CA ILE A 66 -22.36 -8.38 -13.05
C ILE A 66 -23.15 -7.58 -14.07
N ASN A 67 -22.48 -6.68 -14.79
CA ASN A 67 -23.09 -5.95 -15.90
C ASN A 67 -23.29 -6.85 -17.15
N GLY A 68 -22.55 -7.96 -17.26
CA GLY A 68 -22.63 -8.94 -18.36
C GLY A 68 -21.81 -8.60 -19.60
N ASP A 69 -20.81 -7.72 -19.51
CA ASP A 69 -19.98 -7.26 -20.62
C ASP A 69 -18.78 -8.20 -20.94
N GLY A 70 -18.53 -9.19 -20.09
CA GLY A 70 -17.47 -10.18 -20.23
C GLY A 70 -16.18 -9.87 -19.46
N TYR A 71 -16.11 -8.73 -18.77
CA TYR A 71 -14.98 -8.31 -17.95
C TYR A 71 -15.41 -8.19 -16.47
N PHE A 72 -14.42 -8.04 -15.59
CA PHE A 72 -14.66 -7.68 -14.19
C PHE A 72 -13.97 -6.36 -13.91
N ASP A 73 -14.75 -5.29 -13.73
CA ASP A 73 -14.23 -3.93 -13.57
C ASP A 73 -14.99 -3.08 -12.53
N VAL A 74 -14.64 -1.80 -12.45
CA VAL A 74 -15.17 -0.87 -11.44
C VAL A 74 -16.70 -0.66 -11.59
N PHE A 75 -17.27 -0.80 -12.78
CA PHE A 75 -18.71 -0.69 -13.00
C PHE A 75 -19.47 -1.86 -12.35
N ASP A 76 -18.90 -3.06 -12.30
CA ASP A 76 -19.48 -4.20 -11.59
C ASP A 76 -19.57 -3.95 -10.09
N ILE A 77 -18.51 -3.40 -9.48
CA ILE A 77 -18.51 -3.00 -8.07
C ILE A 77 -19.59 -1.93 -7.81
N ILE A 78 -19.70 -0.92 -8.68
CA ILE A 78 -20.73 0.12 -8.57
C ILE A 78 -22.13 -0.50 -8.70
N GLN A 79 -22.30 -1.55 -9.51
CA GLN A 79 -23.57 -2.27 -9.63
C GLN A 79 -23.90 -3.04 -8.34
N VAL A 80 -22.94 -3.77 -7.73
CA VAL A 80 -23.12 -4.36 -6.38
C VAL A 80 -23.47 -3.31 -5.35
N GLU A 81 -22.71 -2.21 -5.30
CA GLU A 81 -22.90 -1.12 -4.35
C GLU A 81 -24.32 -0.56 -4.48
N ARG A 82 -24.82 -0.33 -5.70
CA ARG A 82 -26.21 0.11 -5.93
C ARG A 82 -27.24 -0.95 -5.52
N ILE A 83 -27.00 -2.23 -5.81
CA ILE A 83 -27.91 -3.31 -5.41
C ILE A 83 -28.03 -3.37 -3.87
N VAL A 84 -26.89 -3.33 -3.16
CA VAL A 84 -26.83 -3.37 -1.69
C VAL A 84 -27.39 -2.09 -1.06
N THR A 85 -26.90 -0.91 -1.45
CA THR A 85 -27.26 0.37 -0.81
C THR A 85 -28.69 0.81 -1.11
N MET A 86 -29.19 0.59 -2.34
CA MET A 86 -30.56 0.94 -2.73
C MET A 86 -31.55 -0.22 -2.52
N ASN A 87 -31.08 -1.37 -1.99
CA ASN A 87 -31.89 -2.58 -1.76
C ASN A 87 -32.67 -3.01 -3.02
N LEU A 88 -31.99 -3.01 -4.17
CA LEU A 88 -32.57 -3.48 -5.43
C LEU A 88 -32.63 -5.01 -5.42
N THR A 89 -33.58 -5.59 -6.15
CA THR A 89 -33.59 -7.04 -6.38
C THR A 89 -32.70 -7.35 -7.58
N PRO A 90 -31.52 -7.98 -7.40
CA PRO A 90 -30.69 -8.39 -8.54
C PRO A 90 -31.40 -9.49 -9.33
N SER A 91 -31.12 -9.56 -10.63
CA SER A 91 -31.47 -10.73 -11.43
C SER A 91 -30.71 -11.97 -10.95
N THR A 92 -31.17 -13.16 -11.33
CA THR A 92 -30.51 -14.43 -10.99
C THR A 92 -29.05 -14.49 -11.48
N ASN A 93 -28.72 -13.79 -12.57
CA ASN A 93 -27.36 -13.75 -13.11
C ASN A 93 -26.48 -12.77 -12.33
N GLU A 94 -26.97 -11.54 -12.08
CA GLU A 94 -26.27 -10.55 -11.23
C GLU A 94 -26.00 -11.12 -9.83
N LEU A 95 -27.01 -11.74 -9.20
CA LEU A 95 -26.84 -12.37 -7.88
C LEU A 95 -25.77 -13.46 -7.93
N LYS A 96 -25.78 -14.32 -8.94
CA LYS A 96 -24.81 -15.44 -9.07
C LYS A 96 -23.40 -14.97 -9.43
N ALA A 97 -23.26 -13.84 -10.11
CA ALA A 97 -21.96 -13.24 -10.42
C ALA A 97 -21.39 -12.48 -9.20
N ALA A 98 -22.26 -11.85 -8.41
CA ALA A 98 -21.88 -11.05 -7.26
C ALA A 98 -21.75 -11.84 -5.94
N ASP A 99 -22.48 -12.95 -5.76
CA ASP A 99 -22.39 -13.90 -4.62
C ASP A 99 -21.08 -14.71 -4.73
N VAL A 100 -19.98 -14.08 -4.31
CA VAL A 100 -18.62 -14.61 -4.45
C VAL A 100 -18.24 -15.57 -3.33
N ASP A 101 -18.93 -15.54 -2.19
CA ASP A 101 -18.80 -16.56 -1.16
C ASP A 101 -19.74 -17.78 -1.37
N GLY A 102 -20.79 -17.62 -2.18
CA GLY A 102 -21.72 -18.67 -2.57
C GLY A 102 -22.82 -18.98 -1.54
N ASN A 103 -23.12 -18.05 -0.63
CA ASN A 103 -24.15 -18.21 0.40
C ASN A 103 -25.59 -18.02 -0.11
N GLY A 104 -25.77 -17.54 -1.35
CA GLY A 104 -27.08 -17.30 -1.97
C GLY A 104 -27.69 -15.93 -1.64
N LYS A 105 -26.91 -15.02 -1.04
CA LYS A 105 -27.32 -13.64 -0.72
C LYS A 105 -26.16 -12.70 -1.00
N LEU A 106 -26.49 -11.50 -1.47
CA LEU A 106 -25.53 -10.43 -1.63
C LEU A 106 -25.33 -9.70 -0.30
N ALA A 107 -24.15 -9.81 0.30
CA ALA A 107 -23.78 -9.16 1.55
C ALA A 107 -22.66 -8.11 1.35
N ALA A 108 -22.38 -7.33 2.40
CA ALA A 108 -21.24 -6.42 2.41
C ALA A 108 -19.88 -7.14 2.27
N TYR A 109 -19.83 -8.44 2.61
CA TYR A 109 -18.66 -9.29 2.41
C TYR A 109 -18.37 -9.55 0.92
N ASP A 110 -19.40 -9.78 0.10
CA ASP A 110 -19.24 -9.96 -1.34
C ASP A 110 -18.67 -8.71 -2.02
N LEU A 111 -19.23 -7.55 -1.68
CA LEU A 111 -18.73 -6.25 -2.14
C LEU A 111 -17.25 -6.03 -1.76
N LEU A 112 -16.85 -6.44 -0.54
CA LEU A 112 -15.46 -6.38 -0.09
C LEU A 112 -14.56 -7.32 -0.91
N VAL A 113 -14.97 -8.56 -1.11
CA VAL A 113 -14.18 -9.57 -1.84
C VAL A 113 -14.00 -9.12 -3.30
N LEU A 114 -15.05 -8.64 -3.95
CA LEU A 114 -14.98 -8.05 -5.30
C LEU A 114 -14.03 -6.85 -5.35
N ASN A 115 -14.16 -5.90 -4.41
CA ASN A 115 -13.27 -4.74 -4.32
C ASN A 115 -11.79 -5.14 -4.08
N SER A 116 -11.54 -6.18 -3.28
CA SER A 116 -10.20 -6.72 -3.07
C SER A 116 -9.63 -7.41 -4.32
N ALA A 117 -10.48 -8.07 -5.12
CA ALA A 117 -10.08 -8.75 -6.36
C ALA A 117 -9.71 -7.75 -7.48
N LEU A 118 -10.30 -6.55 -7.47
CA LEU A 118 -9.95 -5.44 -8.36
C LEU A 118 -8.73 -4.62 -7.91
N GLY A 119 -7.96 -5.14 -6.94
CA GLY A 119 -6.92 -4.44 -6.19
C GLY A 119 -5.95 -3.58 -7.01
N LYS A 120 -6.30 -2.29 -7.17
CA LYS A 120 -5.42 -1.13 -7.49
C LYS A 120 -6.13 0.23 -7.57
N VAL A 121 -7.32 0.41 -7.00
CA VAL A 121 -8.01 1.71 -6.98
C VAL A 121 -7.83 2.39 -5.63
N ASP A 122 -6.77 3.21 -5.53
CA ASP A 122 -6.44 4.01 -4.36
C ASP A 122 -7.24 5.34 -4.36
N GLN A 123 -8.57 5.25 -4.39
CA GLN A 123 -9.48 6.40 -4.33
C GLN A 123 -10.23 6.42 -3.00
N GLY A 124 -9.98 7.45 -2.20
CA GLY A 124 -10.44 7.56 -0.82
C GLY A 124 -11.83 8.17 -0.63
N GLY A 125 -12.34 8.09 0.61
CA GLY A 125 -13.58 8.72 1.05
C GLY A 125 -14.83 7.94 0.66
N THR A 126 -15.34 8.21 -0.55
CA THR A 126 -16.75 7.99 -0.92
C THR A 126 -17.28 6.57 -0.67
N MET A 127 -16.55 5.54 -1.10
CA MET A 127 -16.98 4.14 -0.92
C MET A 127 -16.87 3.66 0.53
N PHE A 128 -15.95 4.22 1.33
CA PHE A 128 -15.85 3.86 2.74
C PHE A 128 -16.97 4.50 3.57
N ASP A 129 -17.38 5.73 3.22
CA ASP A 129 -18.56 6.38 3.78
C ASP A 129 -19.85 5.61 3.43
N ALA A 130 -19.94 5.04 2.22
CA ALA A 130 -21.03 4.16 1.82
C ALA A 130 -21.06 2.84 2.62
N VAL A 131 -19.90 2.21 2.86
CA VAL A 131 -19.79 1.04 3.76
C VAL A 131 -20.22 1.38 5.18
N LYS A 132 -19.76 2.52 5.73
CA LYS A 132 -20.19 3.01 7.05
C LYS A 132 -21.71 3.19 7.15
N SER A 133 -22.29 3.95 6.22
CA SER A 133 -23.75 4.17 6.15
C SER A 133 -24.53 2.86 6.01
N THR A 134 -24.00 1.89 5.27
CA THR A 134 -24.61 0.56 5.11
C THR A 134 -24.59 -0.24 6.42
N ILE A 135 -23.49 -0.21 7.19
CA ILE A 135 -23.39 -0.87 8.50
C ILE A 135 -24.45 -0.31 9.46
N GLU A 136 -24.56 1.02 9.55
CA GLU A 136 -25.55 1.69 10.40
C GLU A 136 -26.99 1.38 9.96
N ALA A 137 -27.27 1.42 8.66
CA ALA A 137 -28.58 1.15 8.09
C ALA A 137 -29.01 -0.32 8.18
N ASP A 138 -28.07 -1.27 8.19
CA ASP A 138 -28.34 -2.70 8.35
C ASP A 138 -28.52 -3.08 9.83
N LEU A 139 -27.61 -2.66 10.71
CA LEU A 139 -27.68 -2.94 12.15
C LEU A 139 -28.90 -2.29 12.83
N SER A 140 -29.40 -1.16 12.30
CA SER A 140 -30.66 -0.56 12.76
C SER A 140 -31.91 -1.35 12.35
N LYS A 141 -31.83 -2.21 11.33
CA LYS A 141 -32.92 -3.09 10.85
C LYS A 141 -32.84 -4.50 11.42
N SER A 142 -31.63 -5.03 11.61
CA SER A 142 -31.36 -6.39 12.09
C SER A 142 -30.16 -6.44 13.03
N LYS A 143 -30.35 -7.03 14.23
CA LYS A 143 -29.25 -7.24 15.19
C LYS A 143 -28.34 -8.43 14.83
N ASP A 144 -28.70 -9.21 13.81
CA ASP A 144 -28.07 -10.51 13.56
C ASP A 144 -26.74 -10.43 12.77
N ASN A 145 -26.41 -9.28 12.17
CA ASN A 145 -25.23 -9.12 11.28
C ASN A 145 -23.97 -8.56 11.99
N VAL A 146 -24.01 -8.34 13.32
CA VAL A 146 -22.89 -7.75 14.08
C VAL A 146 -21.57 -8.52 13.93
N GLU A 147 -21.61 -9.85 13.91
CA GLU A 147 -20.38 -10.65 13.83
C GLU A 147 -19.69 -10.53 12.46
N THR A 148 -20.46 -10.39 11.37
CA THR A 148 -19.94 -10.16 10.01
C THR A 148 -19.15 -8.85 9.93
N TYR A 149 -19.65 -7.78 10.57
CA TYR A 149 -18.95 -6.50 10.63
C TYR A 149 -17.76 -6.52 11.62
N LEU A 150 -17.82 -7.34 12.67
CA LEU A 150 -16.65 -7.62 13.51
C LEU A 150 -15.54 -8.34 12.74
N ASP A 151 -15.87 -9.28 11.86
CA ASP A 151 -14.90 -9.94 10.98
C ASP A 151 -14.30 -8.99 9.95
N LEU A 152 -15.07 -8.05 9.41
CA LEU A 152 -14.54 -6.94 8.58
C LEU A 152 -13.53 -6.08 9.36
N ALA A 153 -13.82 -5.73 10.61
CA ALA A 153 -12.88 -4.99 11.45
C ALA A 153 -11.61 -5.81 11.79
N ARG A 154 -11.74 -7.12 12.04
CA ARG A 154 -10.62 -8.05 12.23
C ARG A 154 -9.75 -8.14 10.98
N PHE A 155 -10.35 -8.17 9.80
CA PHE A 155 -9.65 -8.14 8.52
C PHE A 155 -8.84 -6.85 8.35
N TYR A 156 -9.45 -5.67 8.48
CA TYR A 156 -8.71 -4.40 8.36
C TYR A 156 -7.57 -4.27 9.37
N ARG A 157 -7.74 -4.75 10.61
CA ARG A 157 -6.65 -4.80 11.60
C ARG A 157 -5.49 -5.67 11.13
N LYS A 158 -5.78 -6.85 10.58
CA LYS A 158 -4.78 -7.83 10.12
C LYS A 158 -3.96 -7.29 8.94
N GLU A 159 -4.60 -6.56 8.04
CA GLU A 159 -3.95 -5.90 6.89
C GLU A 159 -3.25 -4.57 7.27
N GLY A 160 -3.18 -4.21 8.56
CA GLY A 160 -2.54 -2.98 9.05
C GLY A 160 -3.35 -1.69 8.83
N LEU A 161 -4.57 -1.78 8.29
CA LEU A 161 -5.47 -0.66 8.01
C LEU A 161 -6.24 -0.24 9.27
N LEU A 162 -5.50 0.19 10.30
CA LEU A 162 -6.05 0.43 11.65
C LEU A 162 -7.15 1.48 11.68
N ASP A 163 -7.03 2.58 10.93
CA ASP A 163 -8.09 3.61 10.82
C ASP A 163 -9.42 3.05 10.31
N ARG A 164 -9.37 2.19 9.26
CA ARG A 164 -10.58 1.55 8.72
C ARG A 164 -11.19 0.57 9.72
N SER A 165 -10.35 -0.17 10.44
CA SER A 165 -10.79 -1.06 11.54
C SER A 165 -11.48 -0.28 12.66
N ILE A 166 -10.90 0.87 13.08
CA ILE A 166 -11.47 1.79 14.07
C ILE A 166 -12.83 2.31 13.61
N SER A 167 -12.92 2.87 12.40
CA SER A 167 -14.19 3.44 11.91
C SER A 167 -15.30 2.40 11.76
N VAL A 168 -14.99 1.16 11.33
CA VAL A 168 -15.98 0.07 11.31
C VAL A 168 -16.45 -0.24 12.74
N LEU A 169 -15.53 -0.36 13.71
CA LEU A 169 -15.88 -0.65 15.10
C LEU A 169 -16.66 0.48 15.78
N GLU A 170 -16.38 1.74 15.45
CA GLU A 170 -17.17 2.88 15.91
C GLU A 170 -18.59 2.87 15.32
N SER A 171 -18.73 2.55 14.03
CA SER A 171 -20.05 2.46 13.37
C SER A 171 -20.90 1.31 13.93
N ILE A 172 -20.28 0.15 14.20
CA ILE A 172 -20.94 -0.97 14.90
C ILE A 172 -21.37 -0.52 16.31
N LYS A 173 -20.50 0.16 17.05
CA LYS A 173 -20.77 0.62 18.43
C LYS A 173 -21.89 1.66 18.48
N GLU A 174 -21.95 2.57 17.52
CA GLU A 174 -22.97 3.62 17.41
C GLU A 174 -24.35 3.05 17.02
N ALA A 175 -24.39 2.07 16.13
CA ALA A 175 -25.64 1.39 15.74
C ALA A 175 -26.16 0.38 16.79
N MET A 176 -25.30 -0.07 17.71
CA MET A 176 -25.67 -1.06 18.72
C MET A 176 -26.24 -0.47 20.01
N ASP A 177 -27.34 -1.06 20.46
CA ASP A 177 -27.89 -0.89 21.82
C ASP A 177 -26.82 -1.23 22.87
N ILE A 178 -26.64 -0.38 23.88
CA ILE A 178 -25.69 -0.59 24.99
C ILE A 178 -25.98 -1.88 25.78
N ASN A 179 -27.22 -2.39 25.72
CA ASN A 179 -27.63 -3.65 26.35
C ASN A 179 -27.39 -4.88 25.45
N HIS A 180 -26.82 -4.70 24.25
CA HIS A 180 -26.53 -5.82 23.34
C HIS A 180 -25.39 -6.69 23.91
N PRO A 181 -25.51 -8.04 23.90
CA PRO A 181 -24.52 -8.92 24.52
C PRO A 181 -23.10 -8.80 23.94
N LEU A 182 -22.95 -8.30 22.71
CA LEU A 182 -21.66 -8.05 22.07
C LEU A 182 -21.09 -6.65 22.29
N TYR A 183 -21.81 -5.70 22.91
CA TYR A 183 -21.39 -4.30 23.02
C TYR A 183 -20.01 -4.15 23.69
N ASN A 184 -19.82 -4.83 24.82
CA ASN A 184 -18.53 -4.85 25.52
C ASN A 184 -17.41 -5.49 24.69
N ASN A 185 -17.71 -6.45 23.81
CA ASN A 185 -16.72 -7.07 22.93
C ASN A 185 -16.29 -6.09 21.82
N VAL A 186 -17.23 -5.35 21.22
CA VAL A 186 -16.94 -4.29 20.24
C VAL A 186 -16.11 -3.18 20.89
N GLU A 187 -16.47 -2.72 22.09
CA GLU A 187 -15.74 -1.67 22.80
C GLU A 187 -14.33 -2.09 23.22
N ASN A 188 -14.16 -3.30 23.78
CA ASN A 188 -12.83 -3.83 24.09
C ASN A 188 -11.95 -3.99 22.84
N PHE A 189 -12.56 -4.41 21.72
CA PHE A 189 -11.83 -4.56 20.46
C PHE A 189 -11.43 -3.20 19.87
N LEU A 190 -12.33 -2.22 19.86
CA LEU A 190 -12.06 -0.83 19.45
C LEU A 190 -10.88 -0.23 20.23
N ASN A 191 -10.87 -0.40 21.55
CA ASN A 191 -9.77 0.06 22.40
C ASN A 191 -8.46 -0.64 22.04
N SER A 192 -8.47 -1.96 21.85
CA SER A 192 -7.27 -2.72 21.43
C SER A 192 -6.70 -2.29 20.07
N VAL A 193 -7.53 -1.84 19.13
CA VAL A 193 -7.05 -1.30 17.84
C VAL A 193 -6.48 0.11 18.01
N LYS A 194 -7.12 0.96 18.83
CA LYS A 194 -6.61 2.30 19.16
C LYS A 194 -5.27 2.26 19.89
N ASP A 195 -5.10 1.36 20.85
CA ASP A 195 -3.83 1.15 21.56
C ASP A 195 -2.73 0.69 20.59
N GLN A 196 -3.06 -0.18 19.63
CA GLN A 196 -2.11 -0.61 18.60
C GLN A 196 -1.73 0.57 17.68
N GLN A 197 -2.69 1.38 17.24
CA GLN A 197 -2.42 2.58 16.42
C GLN A 197 -1.52 3.56 17.17
N LEU A 198 -1.80 3.83 18.44
CA LEU A 198 -0.99 4.71 19.29
C LEU A 198 0.46 4.20 19.39
N SER A 199 0.64 2.88 19.53
CA SER A 199 1.97 2.27 19.61
C SER A 199 2.78 2.40 18.31
N LEU A 200 2.13 2.32 17.14
CA LEU A 200 2.78 2.55 15.84
C LEU A 200 3.11 4.03 15.64
N ALA A 201 2.18 4.93 15.96
CA ALA A 201 2.41 6.37 15.88
C ALA A 201 3.59 6.82 16.77
N SER A 202 3.74 6.24 17.97
CA SER A 202 4.92 6.49 18.81
C SER A 202 6.22 5.94 18.21
N ALA A 203 6.18 4.81 17.51
CA ALA A 203 7.36 4.24 16.84
C ALA A 203 7.78 5.07 15.60
N ASP A 204 6.83 5.61 14.85
CA ASP A 204 7.10 6.50 13.73
C ASP A 204 7.64 7.86 14.22
N GLN A 205 7.11 8.40 15.32
CA GLN A 205 7.65 9.62 15.94
C GLN A 205 9.09 9.42 16.45
N ASP A 206 9.39 8.27 17.08
CA ASP A 206 10.76 7.86 17.45
C ASP A 206 11.70 7.77 16.22
N SER A 207 11.17 7.47 15.02
CA SER A 207 11.94 7.37 13.77
C SER A 207 12.30 8.73 13.15
N VAL A 208 11.39 9.70 13.24
CA VAL A 208 11.62 11.09 12.79
C VAL A 208 12.64 11.80 13.70
N GLU A 209 12.59 11.55 15.02
CA GLU A 209 13.65 12.00 15.92
C GLU A 209 14.99 11.29 15.63
N GLU A 210 14.99 10.02 15.22
CA GLU A 210 16.22 9.31 14.84
C GLU A 210 16.91 9.91 13.62
N GLU A 211 16.17 10.45 12.66
CA GLU A 211 16.74 11.13 11.49
C GLU A 211 17.38 12.48 11.86
N LEU A 212 16.83 13.18 12.86
CA LEU A 212 17.37 14.45 13.37
C LEU A 212 18.71 14.31 14.12
N TYR A 213 19.04 13.12 14.65
CA TYR A 213 20.26 12.89 15.45
C TYR A 213 21.34 12.03 14.77
N LYS A 214 21.12 11.56 13.53
CA LYS A 214 22.02 10.62 12.82
C LYS A 214 23.38 11.20 12.43
N ASP A 215 23.46 12.49 12.06
CA ASP A 215 24.64 13.03 11.37
C ASP A 215 25.86 13.35 12.25
N THR A 216 25.77 13.33 13.59
CA THR A 216 26.91 13.70 14.47
C THR A 216 27.21 12.81 15.68
N ASP A 217 26.25 12.06 16.25
CA ASP A 217 26.47 11.35 17.53
C ASP A 217 26.66 9.82 17.42
N ASP A 218 26.40 9.21 16.24
CA ASP A 218 26.25 7.76 16.09
C ASP A 218 27.56 6.96 16.32
N LEU A 219 28.73 7.59 16.12
CA LEU A 219 30.04 6.95 16.31
C LEU A 219 30.32 6.44 17.74
N THR A 220 29.56 6.92 18.74
CA THR A 220 29.78 6.65 20.17
C THR A 220 28.66 5.83 20.84
N GLY A 221 27.56 5.54 20.15
CA GLY A 221 26.41 4.82 20.71
C GLY A 221 25.62 5.56 21.80
N LYS A 222 25.98 6.81 22.10
CA LYS A 222 25.30 7.68 23.09
C LYS A 222 23.80 7.86 22.82
N VAL A 223 23.40 7.84 21.55
CA VAL A 223 21.99 7.97 21.13
C VAL A 223 21.12 6.89 21.76
N SER A 224 21.58 5.63 21.81
CA SER A 224 20.84 4.53 22.47
C SER A 224 20.62 4.79 23.96
N LEU A 225 21.66 5.27 24.66
CA LEU A 225 21.56 5.58 26.09
C LEU A 225 20.63 6.77 26.36
N ARG A 226 20.71 7.85 25.55
CA ARG A 226 19.76 8.97 25.65
C ARG A 226 18.32 8.50 25.40
N ARG A 227 18.08 7.70 24.37
CA ARG A 227 16.76 7.12 24.05
C ARG A 227 16.22 6.31 25.23
N GLN A 228 17.03 5.48 25.88
CA GLN A 228 16.60 4.70 27.06
C GLN A 228 16.26 5.58 28.28
N VAL A 229 16.98 6.69 28.50
CA VAL A 229 16.60 7.69 29.54
C VAL A 229 15.27 8.37 29.21
N VAL A 230 15.05 8.79 27.96
CA VAL A 230 13.79 9.40 27.51
C VAL A 230 12.62 8.41 27.60
N GLN A 231 12.82 7.15 27.21
CA GLN A 231 11.80 6.10 27.35
C GLN A 231 11.46 5.80 28.82
N LEU A 232 12.43 5.85 29.74
CA LEU A 232 12.15 5.77 31.17
C LEU A 232 11.34 6.99 31.68
N LYS A 233 11.69 8.21 31.24
CA LYS A 233 10.92 9.45 31.53
C LYS A 233 9.47 9.32 31.06
N GLY A 234 9.23 8.76 29.86
CA GLY A 234 7.90 8.45 29.32
C GLY A 234 7.15 7.44 30.17
N ARG A 235 7.72 6.26 30.43
CA ARG A 235 7.11 5.19 31.24
C ARG A 235 6.74 5.65 32.66
N LEU A 236 7.59 6.46 33.31
CA LEU A 236 7.30 7.03 34.62
C LEU A 236 6.24 8.14 34.56
N SER A 237 6.23 8.96 33.51
CA SER A 237 5.17 9.95 33.26
C SER A 237 3.80 9.27 33.11
N ASP A 238 3.71 8.17 32.35
CA ASP A 238 2.47 7.43 32.16
C ASP A 238 2.03 6.67 33.42
N LEU A 239 2.99 6.14 34.19
CA LEU A 239 2.71 5.61 35.53
C LEU A 239 2.11 6.68 36.46
N LEU A 240 2.56 7.94 36.38
CA LEU A 240 1.99 9.05 37.16
C LEU A 240 0.64 9.57 36.61
N LYS A 241 0.26 9.22 35.37
CA LYS A 241 -1.09 9.49 34.82
C LYS A 241 -2.11 8.42 35.21
N ASP A 242 -1.67 7.20 35.50
CA ASP A 242 -2.53 6.11 36.00
C ASP A 242 -3.24 6.58 37.29
N LYS A 243 -4.58 6.55 37.30
CA LYS A 243 -5.40 7.04 38.43
C LYS A 243 -5.05 6.33 39.75
N ALA A 244 -4.65 5.06 39.70
CA ALA A 244 -4.26 4.30 40.87
C ALA A 244 -2.91 4.78 41.45
N PHE A 245 -2.03 5.36 40.65
CA PHE A 245 -0.75 5.93 41.10
C PHE A 245 -0.86 7.42 41.41
N ALA A 246 -1.52 8.19 40.56
CA ALA A 246 -1.73 9.64 40.73
C ALA A 246 -2.36 10.00 42.09
N ALA A 247 -3.24 9.16 42.61
CA ALA A 247 -3.86 9.35 43.93
C ALA A 247 -2.89 9.22 45.13
N HIS A 248 -1.68 8.69 44.90
CA HIS A 248 -0.64 8.50 45.91
C HIS A 248 0.49 9.53 45.81
N TYR A 249 0.54 10.36 44.77
CA TYR A 249 1.66 11.26 44.48
C TYR A 249 1.27 12.72 44.31
N ASN A 250 2.12 13.63 44.78
CA ASN A 250 2.06 15.03 44.36
C ASN A 250 2.67 15.16 42.95
N ASN A 251 1.88 14.82 41.93
CA ASN A 251 2.32 14.72 40.54
C ASN A 251 3.17 15.91 40.07
N LYS A 252 2.78 17.16 40.41
CA LYS A 252 3.55 18.35 40.01
C LYS A 252 4.95 18.40 40.63
N ARG A 253 5.10 17.98 41.90
CA ARG A 253 6.39 17.93 42.60
C ARG A 253 7.27 16.80 42.09
N VAL A 254 6.68 15.62 41.87
CA VAL A 254 7.38 14.44 41.32
C VAL A 254 7.87 14.72 39.90
N GLN A 255 7.01 15.22 39.01
CA GLN A 255 7.36 15.50 37.62
C GLN A 255 8.50 16.53 37.50
N SER A 256 8.53 17.56 38.37
CA SER A 256 9.64 18.51 38.42
C SER A 256 10.95 17.85 38.85
N LYS A 257 10.97 17.21 40.03
CA LYS A 257 12.17 16.53 40.56
C LYS A 257 12.68 15.43 39.62
N LEU A 258 11.78 14.68 38.99
CA LEU A 258 12.12 13.64 38.03
C LEU A 258 12.65 14.24 36.71
N GLY A 259 12.11 15.39 36.28
CA GLY A 259 12.66 16.17 35.17
C GLY A 259 14.13 16.52 35.42
N ASP A 260 14.43 17.11 36.57
CA ASP A 260 15.78 17.51 36.97
C ASP A 260 16.77 16.32 36.93
N VAL A 261 16.38 15.15 37.47
CA VAL A 261 17.20 13.92 37.47
C VAL A 261 17.42 13.35 36.07
N MET A 262 16.39 13.38 35.21
CA MET A 262 16.49 12.89 33.83
C MET A 262 17.42 13.80 33.00
N ASP A 263 17.30 15.10 33.19
CA ASP A 263 18.02 16.10 32.40
C ASP A 263 19.51 16.15 32.83
N ASP A 264 19.82 15.91 34.12
CA ASP A 264 21.20 15.71 34.59
C ASP A 264 21.86 14.45 33.99
N MET A 265 21.11 13.35 33.85
CA MET A 265 21.61 12.13 33.21
C MET A 265 21.81 12.33 31.70
N LEU A 266 20.89 13.01 31.00
CA LEU A 266 21.04 13.36 29.59
C LEU A 266 22.25 14.26 29.34
N ARG A 267 22.51 15.22 30.24
CA ARG A 267 23.72 16.04 30.24
C ARG A 267 24.97 15.21 30.48
N THR A 268 24.97 14.31 31.46
CA THR A 268 26.08 13.38 31.74
C THR A 268 26.43 12.55 30.50
N ILE A 269 25.44 12.01 29.80
CA ILE A 269 25.64 11.28 28.52
C ILE A 269 26.21 12.21 27.43
N GLY A 270 25.84 13.49 27.42
CA GLY A 270 26.40 14.49 26.51
C GLY A 270 27.87 14.83 26.78
N GLU A 271 28.19 15.21 28.01
CA GLU A 271 29.52 15.71 28.40
C GLU A 271 30.60 14.62 28.40
N ASP A 272 30.28 13.42 28.87
CA ASP A 272 31.30 12.40 29.13
C ASP A 272 31.72 11.67 27.84
N LYS A 273 33.03 11.52 27.58
CA LYS A 273 33.51 10.87 26.33
C LYS A 273 33.18 9.37 26.29
N MET A 274 33.00 8.74 27.44
CA MET A 274 32.34 7.45 27.57
C MET A 274 31.60 7.38 28.90
N VAL A 275 30.29 7.13 28.83
CA VAL A 275 29.42 7.04 30.01
C VAL A 275 29.85 5.86 30.88
N ASP A 276 30.30 6.13 32.11
CA ASP A 276 30.68 5.05 33.02
C ASP A 276 29.43 4.25 33.45
N PRO A 277 29.43 2.90 33.37
CA PRO A 277 28.28 2.09 33.77
C PRO A 277 27.84 2.31 35.23
N GLY A 278 28.73 2.75 36.13
CA GLY A 278 28.39 3.10 37.51
C GLY A 278 27.43 4.29 37.63
N SER A 279 27.45 5.23 36.66
CA SER A 279 26.55 6.40 36.64
C SER A 279 25.07 5.99 36.63
N PHE A 280 24.72 4.90 35.93
CA PHE A 280 23.35 4.38 35.87
C PHE A 280 22.87 3.76 37.19
N SER A 281 23.79 3.34 38.08
CA SER A 281 23.43 2.95 39.45
C SER A 281 23.02 4.18 40.27
N LYS A 282 23.84 5.23 40.24
CA LYS A 282 23.54 6.53 40.88
C LYS A 282 22.22 7.11 40.35
N PHE A 283 21.99 7.03 39.05
CA PHE A 283 20.74 7.46 38.42
C PHE A 283 19.51 6.62 38.86
N ASN A 284 19.64 5.29 39.02
CA ASN A 284 18.59 4.46 39.62
C ASN A 284 18.28 4.95 41.04
N ASP A 285 19.31 5.12 41.87
CA ASP A 285 19.18 5.60 43.25
C ASP A 285 18.55 7.00 43.33
N GLU A 286 18.86 7.90 42.40
CA GLU A 286 18.27 9.24 42.32
C GLU A 286 16.80 9.22 41.85
N VAL A 287 16.44 8.39 40.86
CA VAL A 287 15.05 8.17 40.46
C VAL A 287 14.24 7.57 41.61
N ARG A 288 14.77 6.54 42.30
CA ARG A 288 14.18 5.98 43.52
C ARG A 288 14.01 7.03 44.59
N LYS A 289 15.04 7.83 44.86
CA LYS A 289 14.98 8.91 45.85
C LYS A 289 13.91 9.96 45.52
N VAL A 290 13.51 10.15 44.27
CA VAL A 290 12.35 10.99 43.92
C VAL A 290 11.02 10.26 44.12
N MET A 291 10.94 8.98 43.79
CA MET A 291 9.69 8.21 43.83
C MET A 291 9.33 7.67 45.23
N ASP A 292 10.31 7.38 46.07
CA ASP A 292 10.16 6.83 47.43
C ASP A 292 10.23 7.92 48.52
N ASP A 293 10.42 9.19 48.14
CA ASP A 293 10.42 10.36 49.04
C ASP A 293 9.06 10.52 49.75
N PRO A 294 8.99 10.40 51.08
CA PRO A 294 7.74 10.56 51.83
C PRO A 294 7.10 11.93 51.63
N GLU A 295 7.86 12.98 51.29
CA GLU A 295 7.29 14.30 51.02
C GLU A 295 6.73 14.46 49.59
N ASN A 296 6.98 13.48 48.70
CA ASN A 296 6.37 13.44 47.37
C ASN A 296 5.12 12.55 47.35
N LEU A 297 4.98 11.66 48.34
CA LEU A 297 3.82 10.79 48.54
C LEU A 297 2.69 11.52 49.28
N ILE A 298 1.47 11.43 48.76
CA ILE A 298 0.22 11.79 49.45
C ILE A 298 -0.26 10.61 50.31
N LYS A 299 0.06 9.38 49.89
CA LYS A 299 -0.25 8.12 50.58
C LYS A 299 0.83 7.09 50.26
N ASP A 300 1.14 6.21 51.21
CA ASP A 300 2.03 5.08 50.97
C ASP A 300 1.55 4.22 49.80
N LEU A 301 2.50 3.74 48.99
CA LEU A 301 2.24 2.74 47.95
C LEU A 301 1.99 1.35 48.57
N ASN A 302 1.02 0.63 48.02
CA ASN A 302 0.84 -0.80 48.28
C ASN A 302 1.94 -1.64 47.61
N ASN A 303 2.02 -2.94 47.94
CA ASN A 303 3.09 -3.80 47.41
C ASN A 303 3.05 -3.94 45.88
N ASP A 304 1.87 -4.03 45.26
CA ASP A 304 1.75 -4.21 43.81
C ASP A 304 2.21 -2.95 43.05
N GLN A 305 1.90 -1.76 43.59
CA GLN A 305 2.42 -0.48 43.11
C GLN A 305 3.94 -0.43 43.25
N LYS A 306 4.51 -0.78 44.41
CA LYS A 306 5.97 -0.83 44.63
C LYS A 306 6.65 -1.77 43.64
N ILE A 307 6.14 -2.99 43.46
CA ILE A 307 6.65 -3.98 42.50
C ILE A 307 6.58 -3.43 41.06
N ARG A 308 5.50 -2.75 40.66
CA ARG A 308 5.37 -2.16 39.33
C ARG A 308 6.39 -1.04 39.10
N LEU A 309 6.61 -0.19 40.09
CA LEU A 309 7.62 0.87 40.07
C LEU A 309 9.05 0.29 40.01
N ASP A 310 9.37 -0.65 40.90
CA ASP A 310 10.65 -1.37 40.95
C ASP A 310 10.98 -2.01 39.60
N ASN A 311 10.01 -2.68 38.98
CA ASN A 311 10.19 -3.31 37.67
C ASN A 311 10.53 -2.27 36.58
N ILE A 312 9.80 -1.15 36.51
CA ILE A 312 10.04 -0.10 35.50
C ILE A 312 11.44 0.51 35.65
N VAL A 313 11.83 0.88 36.88
CA VAL A 313 13.12 1.52 37.14
C VAL A 313 14.27 0.52 36.96
N ASN A 314 14.21 -0.65 37.62
CA ASN A 314 15.31 -1.62 37.58
C ASN A 314 15.55 -2.19 36.19
N GLN A 315 14.51 -2.59 35.46
CA GLN A 315 14.69 -3.16 34.11
C GLN A 315 15.30 -2.14 33.15
N SER A 316 14.83 -0.88 33.20
CA SER A 316 15.35 0.18 32.33
C SER A 316 16.80 0.54 32.68
N THR A 317 17.15 0.65 33.97
CA THR A 317 18.53 0.96 34.38
C THR A 317 19.51 -0.20 34.17
N ALA A 318 19.08 -1.45 34.32
CA ALA A 318 19.90 -2.62 34.02
C ALA A 318 20.20 -2.72 32.51
N SER A 319 19.22 -2.42 31.65
CA SER A 319 19.42 -2.30 30.20
C SER A 319 20.49 -1.24 29.87
N MET A 320 20.35 -0.03 30.45
CA MET A 320 21.31 1.05 30.25
C MET A 320 22.72 0.72 30.76
N GLN A 321 22.84 0.07 31.92
CA GLN A 321 24.13 -0.42 32.45
C GLN A 321 24.79 -1.42 31.50
N GLN A 322 24.01 -2.35 30.93
CA GLN A 322 24.52 -3.35 30.00
C GLN A 322 24.99 -2.73 28.69
N ASP A 323 24.23 -1.77 28.13
CA ASP A 323 24.64 -1.06 26.91
C ASP A 323 25.84 -0.15 27.15
N ALA A 324 25.92 0.55 28.27
CA ALA A 324 27.09 1.36 28.64
C ALA A 324 28.36 0.49 28.78
N LEU A 325 28.22 -0.70 29.39
CA LEU A 325 29.33 -1.66 29.48
C LEU A 325 29.75 -2.19 28.11
N ARG A 326 28.78 -2.47 27.22
CA ARG A 326 29.03 -2.88 25.84
C ARG A 326 29.79 -1.80 25.06
N LEU A 327 29.34 -0.55 25.10
CA LEU A 327 30.01 0.58 24.45
C LEU A 327 31.42 0.79 24.99
N LYS A 328 31.62 0.66 26.31
CA LYS A 328 32.94 0.71 26.96
C LYS A 328 33.88 -0.39 26.46
N GLN A 329 33.38 -1.60 26.22
CA GLN A 329 34.14 -2.71 25.63
C GLN A 329 34.45 -2.48 24.14
N GLU A 330 33.47 -2.04 23.35
CA GLU A 330 33.63 -1.74 21.92
C GLU A 330 34.67 -0.63 21.68
N GLN A 331 34.64 0.44 22.45
CA GLN A 331 35.64 1.51 22.36
C GLN A 331 37.03 1.05 22.84
N THR A 332 37.11 0.29 23.95
CA THR A 332 38.40 -0.28 24.40
C THR A 332 39.03 -1.18 23.32
N ALA A 333 38.20 -1.96 22.61
CA ALA A 333 38.66 -2.78 21.49
C ALA A 333 39.11 -1.93 20.28
N ARG A 334 38.41 -0.83 19.96
CA ARG A 334 38.85 0.15 18.94
C ARG A 334 40.18 0.78 19.31
N ASP A 335 40.34 1.26 20.55
CA ASP A 335 41.58 1.89 21.02
C ASP A 335 42.76 0.91 20.98
N GLN A 336 42.54 -0.36 21.39
CA GLN A 336 43.54 -1.43 21.26
C GLN A 336 43.88 -1.75 19.80
N ALA A 337 42.88 -1.81 18.91
CA ALA A 337 43.11 -2.01 17.48
C ALA A 337 43.91 -0.85 16.85
N SER A 338 43.60 0.39 17.21
CA SER A 338 44.35 1.57 16.78
C SER A 338 45.79 1.57 17.30
N GLN A 339 46.02 1.20 18.57
CA GLN A 339 47.39 1.06 19.10
C GLN A 339 48.16 -0.08 18.41
N MET A 340 47.51 -1.21 18.09
CA MET A 340 48.13 -2.29 17.33
C MET A 340 48.43 -1.90 15.88
N ALA A 341 47.58 -1.08 15.25
CA ALA A 341 47.84 -0.52 13.92
C ALA A 341 49.04 0.43 13.93
N LEU A 342 49.13 1.33 14.92
CA LEU A 342 50.27 2.23 15.09
C LEU A 342 51.58 1.45 15.25
N ARG A 343 51.60 0.45 16.15
CA ARG A 343 52.78 -0.41 16.38
C ARG A 343 53.22 -1.22 15.16
N ARG A 344 52.33 -1.45 14.18
CA ARG A 344 52.67 -2.11 12.91
C ARG A 344 53.32 -1.17 11.89
N GLN A 345 53.16 0.14 12.01
CA GLN A 345 53.88 1.10 11.15
C GLN A 345 55.33 1.30 11.59
N ASP A 346 55.64 1.13 12.89
CA ASP A 346 56.95 1.43 13.46
C ASP A 346 57.94 0.23 13.49
N SER A 347 57.57 -0.97 13.00
CA SER A 347 58.42 -2.16 13.06
C SER A 347 58.47 -2.95 11.74
N PRO A 348 59.53 -2.76 10.93
CA PRO A 348 59.71 -3.50 9.66
C PRO A 348 59.96 -5.00 9.81
N ASP A 349 60.46 -5.46 10.95
CA ASP A 349 60.98 -6.83 11.14
C ASP A 349 59.96 -7.83 11.72
N ALA A 350 58.74 -7.41 12.04
CA ALA A 350 57.75 -8.18 12.79
C ALA A 350 57.02 -9.31 12.00
N VAL A 351 57.62 -9.82 10.92
CA VAL A 351 57.00 -10.86 10.04
C VAL A 351 57.25 -12.30 10.54
N GLY A 352 58.13 -12.50 11.53
CA GLY A 352 58.65 -13.82 11.92
C GLY A 352 57.81 -14.70 12.87
N GLU A 353 56.92 -14.14 13.70
CA GLU A 353 56.39 -14.87 14.89
C GLU A 353 54.90 -15.31 14.83
N PHE A 354 54.32 -15.47 13.64
CA PHE A 354 52.87 -15.78 13.52
C PHE A 354 52.47 -17.28 13.60
N LEU A 355 53.29 -18.12 14.22
CA LEU A 355 53.09 -19.58 14.31
C LEU A 355 52.95 -20.10 15.75
N ASN A 356 51.87 -19.74 16.47
CA ASN A 356 51.38 -20.62 17.55
C ASN A 356 49.86 -20.55 17.86
N ARG A 357 49.02 -20.58 16.82
CA ARG A 357 47.55 -20.60 16.96
C ARG A 357 47.00 -21.90 17.60
N SER A 358 47.79 -22.98 17.58
CA SER A 358 47.42 -24.31 18.09
C SER A 358 47.30 -24.40 19.61
N ASP A 359 48.10 -23.65 20.37
CA ASP A 359 48.12 -23.78 21.83
C ASP A 359 46.96 -23.04 22.51
N TRP A 360 46.42 -21.99 21.88
CA TRP A 360 45.18 -21.34 22.30
C TRP A 360 43.96 -22.28 22.15
N MET A 361 43.91 -23.08 21.09
CA MET A 361 42.82 -24.03 20.82
C MET A 361 42.73 -25.14 21.89
N LYS A 362 43.87 -25.64 22.39
CA LYS A 362 43.92 -26.64 23.47
C LYS A 362 43.30 -26.14 24.79
N GLN A 363 43.22 -24.82 25.01
CA GLN A 363 42.56 -24.26 26.19
C GLN A 363 41.03 -24.13 26.06
N GLN A 364 40.49 -24.06 24.84
CA GLN A 364 39.04 -23.94 24.63
C GLN A 364 38.33 -25.30 24.60
N SER A 365 38.93 -26.34 24.02
CA SER A 365 38.34 -27.69 24.00
C SER A 365 38.10 -28.25 25.40
N ALA A 366 38.95 -27.90 26.38
CA ALA A 366 38.80 -28.25 27.79
C ALA A 366 37.57 -27.64 28.49
N ARG A 367 36.81 -26.75 27.83
CA ARG A 367 35.64 -26.04 28.39
C ARG A 367 34.29 -26.59 27.92
N GLY A 368 34.26 -27.67 27.14
CA GLY A 368 33.00 -28.33 26.71
C GLY A 368 32.16 -27.50 25.74
N GLN A 369 32.78 -26.65 24.92
CA GLN A 369 32.11 -25.87 23.89
C GLN A 369 32.03 -26.63 22.55
N ASN A 370 30.97 -26.37 21.77
CA ASN A 370 30.83 -26.85 20.39
C ASN A 370 31.91 -26.18 19.50
N ASN A 371 32.66 -26.97 18.74
CA ASN A 371 33.69 -26.46 17.85
C ASN A 371 33.20 -26.42 16.40
N LEU A 372 33.44 -25.30 15.71
CA LEU A 372 33.17 -25.11 14.29
C LEU A 372 34.40 -24.48 13.64
N GLU A 373 35.03 -25.21 12.73
CA GLU A 373 36.20 -24.78 11.96
C GLU A 373 35.83 -24.53 10.49
N ILE A 374 36.40 -23.46 9.91
CA ILE A 374 36.28 -23.15 8.49
C ILE A 374 37.68 -23.29 7.89
N ASP A 375 37.95 -24.44 7.28
CA ASP A 375 39.24 -24.69 6.64
C ASP A 375 39.30 -23.96 5.29
N GLN A 376 40.23 -23.01 5.17
CA GLN A 376 40.62 -22.41 3.90
C GLN A 376 41.77 -23.21 3.30
N PHE A 377 41.60 -23.70 2.07
CA PHE A 377 42.69 -24.32 1.31
C PHE A 377 43.73 -23.27 0.91
N ILE A 378 44.80 -23.15 1.69
CA ILE A 378 45.99 -22.39 1.29
C ILE A 378 46.93 -23.35 0.55
N VAL A 379 47.10 -23.15 -0.76
CA VAL A 379 48.11 -23.87 -1.55
C VAL A 379 49.48 -23.30 -1.21
N ALA A 380 50.37 -24.12 -0.64
CA ALA A 380 51.72 -23.70 -0.31
C ALA A 380 52.63 -23.60 -1.56
N ASN A 381 53.31 -22.46 -1.71
CA ASN A 381 54.42 -22.17 -2.63
C ASN A 381 54.20 -22.38 -4.15
N PRO A 382 53.82 -21.33 -4.89
CA PRO A 382 54.30 -21.08 -6.25
C PRO A 382 55.64 -20.30 -6.24
N PRO A 383 56.53 -20.47 -7.24
CA PRO A 383 57.81 -19.76 -7.33
C PRO A 383 57.64 -18.28 -7.74
N GLN A 384 58.68 -17.47 -7.45
CA GLN A 384 58.72 -16.02 -7.68
C GLN A 384 58.34 -15.59 -9.11
N LEU A 385 57.23 -14.86 -9.24
CA LEU A 385 56.89 -14.02 -10.39
C LEU A 385 56.30 -12.67 -9.90
N SER A 386 56.11 -11.72 -10.83
CA SER A 386 56.01 -10.26 -10.59
C SER A 386 54.88 -9.78 -9.65
N PRO A 387 54.99 -8.54 -9.08
CA PRO A 387 54.14 -8.08 -7.97
C PRO A 387 52.63 -7.93 -8.23
N ASP A 388 52.20 -7.87 -9.49
CA ASP A 388 50.83 -7.51 -9.84
C ASP A 388 49.97 -8.74 -10.19
N THR A 389 48.90 -8.93 -9.41
CA THR A 389 47.84 -9.96 -9.53
C THR A 389 48.11 -11.32 -8.86
N ILE A 390 47.69 -11.44 -7.59
CA ILE A 390 47.44 -12.75 -6.95
C ILE A 390 45.98 -13.14 -7.18
N SER A 391 45.74 -14.14 -8.03
CA SER A 391 44.40 -14.72 -8.25
C SER A 391 44.21 -15.98 -7.41
N LEU A 392 43.39 -15.90 -6.36
CA LEU A 392 43.08 -17.04 -5.49
C LEU A 392 41.65 -17.54 -5.76
N VAL A 393 41.51 -18.59 -6.58
CA VAL A 393 40.21 -19.21 -6.91
C VAL A 393 39.97 -20.42 -6.02
N VAL A 394 39.06 -20.31 -5.05
CA VAL A 394 38.56 -21.44 -4.27
C VAL A 394 37.02 -21.40 -4.23
N PRO A 395 36.32 -22.19 -5.07
CA PRO A 395 34.86 -22.10 -5.22
C PRO A 395 34.06 -22.81 -4.11
N ASN A 396 34.73 -23.59 -3.25
CA ASN A 396 34.12 -24.40 -2.20
C ASN A 396 34.85 -24.23 -0.87
N TYR A 397 34.11 -23.97 0.20
CA TYR A 397 34.59 -23.89 1.57
C TYR A 397 34.22 -25.17 2.33
N THR A 398 35.15 -25.73 3.11
CA THR A 398 34.83 -26.90 3.96
C THR A 398 34.50 -26.41 5.37
N LEU A 399 33.22 -26.55 5.76
CA LEU A 399 32.79 -26.39 7.15
C LEU A 399 33.01 -27.72 7.87
N LYS A 400 33.76 -27.70 8.98
CA LYS A 400 33.97 -28.84 9.87
C LYS A 400 33.34 -28.57 11.22
N TRP A 401 32.50 -29.47 11.70
CA TRP A 401 31.89 -29.35 13.04
C TRP A 401 32.19 -30.57 13.90
N ASP A 402 32.35 -30.33 15.19
CA ASP A 402 32.41 -31.38 16.20
C ASP A 402 31.64 -30.98 17.46
N ALA A 403 30.52 -31.66 17.67
CA ALA A 403 29.68 -31.56 18.87
C ALA A 403 29.74 -32.81 19.76
N THR A 404 30.71 -33.72 19.56
CA THR A 404 30.83 -34.99 20.31
C THR A 404 31.03 -34.79 21.81
N ASN A 405 31.57 -33.63 22.21
CA ASN A 405 31.77 -33.26 23.61
C ASN A 405 30.47 -32.86 24.34
N VAL A 406 29.34 -32.72 23.65
CA VAL A 406 28.04 -32.46 24.29
C VAL A 406 27.38 -33.75 24.74
N LEU A 407 27.27 -33.94 26.06
CA LEU A 407 26.65 -35.12 26.64
C LEU A 407 25.19 -35.28 26.19
N GLY A 408 24.88 -36.45 25.64
CA GLY A 408 23.53 -36.79 25.15
C GLY A 408 23.27 -36.42 23.69
N ALA A 409 24.21 -35.76 23.01
CA ALA A 409 24.06 -35.43 21.61
C ALA A 409 24.12 -36.70 20.73
N LYS A 410 23.34 -36.67 19.65
CA LYS A 410 23.38 -37.64 18.54
C LYS A 410 23.49 -36.99 17.17
N ASN A 411 23.11 -35.72 17.07
CA ASN A 411 23.13 -34.98 15.83
C ASN A 411 23.56 -33.53 16.08
N ALA A 412 23.67 -32.76 15.00
CA ALA A 412 23.98 -31.35 15.04
C ALA A 412 23.10 -30.58 14.03
N SER A 413 22.83 -29.31 14.32
CA SER A 413 22.18 -28.36 13.43
C SER A 413 23.17 -27.28 13.02
N LEU A 414 23.18 -26.91 11.73
CA LEU A 414 23.97 -25.80 11.19
C LEU A 414 23.05 -24.64 10.84
N GLU A 415 23.48 -23.44 11.20
CA GLU A 415 22.82 -22.19 10.84
C GLU A 415 23.82 -21.23 10.20
N ILE A 416 23.40 -20.60 9.11
CA ILE A 416 24.17 -19.65 8.31
C ILE A 416 23.37 -18.36 8.21
N SER A 417 23.96 -17.21 8.58
CA SER A 417 23.30 -15.91 8.48
C SER A 417 23.10 -15.44 7.05
N LYS A 418 22.21 -14.46 6.87
CA LYS A 418 22.19 -13.59 5.69
C LYS A 418 23.51 -12.78 5.63
N PRO A 419 23.98 -12.39 4.43
CA PRO A 419 25.17 -11.56 4.30
C PRO A 419 25.04 -10.27 5.12
N ASP A 420 26.09 -9.93 5.83
CA ASP A 420 26.25 -8.74 6.69
C ASP A 420 25.25 -8.64 7.86
N ARG A 421 24.40 -9.65 8.06
CA ARG A 421 23.54 -9.79 9.24
C ARG A 421 24.24 -10.62 10.31
N LYS A 422 24.26 -10.10 11.54
CA LYS A 422 24.65 -10.86 12.73
C LYS A 422 23.44 -11.63 13.24
N PHE A 423 23.66 -12.79 13.86
CA PHE A 423 22.61 -13.43 14.64
C PHE A 423 22.21 -12.54 15.83
N ALA A 424 20.93 -12.21 15.97
CA ALA A 424 20.33 -11.43 17.05
C ALA A 424 20.48 -12.11 18.42
N ASN A 425 20.50 -13.45 18.45
CA ASN A 425 20.78 -14.24 19.65
C ASN A 425 22.00 -15.15 19.43
N PRO A 426 23.24 -14.62 19.40
CA PRO A 426 24.42 -15.33 18.87
C PRO A 426 24.76 -16.62 19.64
N ARG A 427 24.41 -16.69 20.93
CA ARG A 427 24.59 -17.87 21.81
C ARG A 427 23.26 -18.49 22.29
N GLY A 428 22.21 -18.36 21.48
CA GLY A 428 20.88 -18.88 21.79
C GLY A 428 20.80 -20.41 21.87
N THR A 429 19.69 -20.90 22.39
CA THR A 429 19.27 -22.32 22.32
C THR A 429 18.19 -22.56 21.25
N ALA A 430 17.88 -21.55 20.45
CA ALA A 430 16.88 -21.57 19.39
C ALA A 430 17.45 -20.93 18.11
N PRO A 431 17.06 -21.39 16.91
CA PRO A 431 17.46 -20.79 15.64
C PRO A 431 16.98 -19.34 15.53
N ASP A 432 17.73 -18.51 14.84
CA ASP A 432 17.41 -17.13 14.50
C ASP A 432 16.86 -17.09 13.06
N ILE A 433 15.60 -17.51 12.94
CA ILE A 433 14.91 -17.67 11.65
C ILE A 433 14.86 -16.35 10.85
N GLU A 434 14.90 -15.20 11.53
CA GLU A 434 14.89 -13.88 10.89
C GLU A 434 16.22 -13.53 10.22
N ASN A 435 17.36 -13.84 10.87
CA ASN A 435 18.68 -13.52 10.34
C ASN A 435 19.37 -14.68 9.62
N ALA A 436 18.89 -15.91 9.75
CA ALA A 436 19.36 -17.05 8.99
C ALA A 436 19.01 -16.92 7.49
N PHE A 437 19.98 -17.20 6.62
CA PHE A 437 19.76 -17.49 5.20
C PHE A 437 19.52 -18.99 4.99
N TYR A 438 20.26 -19.82 5.73
CA TYR A 438 20.13 -21.27 5.65
C TYR A 438 20.16 -21.88 7.05
N TYR A 439 19.21 -22.78 7.30
CA TYR A 439 19.09 -23.54 8.53
C TYR A 439 18.89 -25.01 8.17
N ASN A 440 19.82 -25.87 8.60
CA ASN A 440 19.61 -27.30 8.57
C ASN A 440 19.28 -27.81 9.98
N PRO A 441 18.05 -28.29 10.24
CA PRO A 441 17.69 -28.88 11.53
C PRO A 441 18.38 -30.23 11.80
N ASP A 442 19.01 -30.87 10.82
CA ASP A 442 19.62 -32.20 10.97
C ASP A 442 20.79 -32.40 9.99
N LEU A 443 22.03 -32.40 10.50
CA LEU A 443 23.25 -32.67 9.71
C LEU A 443 23.55 -34.17 9.51
N GLY A 444 22.68 -35.06 10.00
CA GLY A 444 22.84 -36.52 10.02
C GLY A 444 23.89 -37.04 11.00
N ASN A 445 24.89 -36.24 11.37
CA ASN A 445 26.01 -36.63 12.22
C ASN A 445 26.39 -35.53 13.22
N ILE A 446 26.70 -35.95 14.46
CA ILE A 446 27.20 -35.12 15.56
C ILE A 446 28.55 -34.42 15.27
N ALA A 447 29.37 -35.01 14.41
CA ALA A 447 30.59 -34.42 13.88
C ALA A 447 30.69 -34.78 12.39
N GLY A 448 31.29 -33.90 11.60
CA GLY A 448 31.38 -34.11 10.16
C GLY A 448 31.98 -32.92 9.43
N GLU A 449 32.02 -33.04 8.10
CA GLU A 449 32.38 -31.96 7.19
C GLU A 449 31.35 -31.80 6.08
N ARG A 450 31.13 -30.55 5.66
CA ARG A 450 30.31 -30.20 4.50
C ARG A 450 31.07 -29.20 3.66
N LYS A 451 31.19 -29.49 2.36
CA LYS A 451 31.57 -28.49 1.37
C LYS A 451 30.35 -27.60 1.11
N VAL A 452 30.50 -26.31 1.33
CA VAL A 452 29.55 -25.27 0.96
C VAL A 452 30.18 -24.48 -0.18
N SER A 453 29.52 -24.49 -1.32
CA SER A 453 29.95 -23.72 -2.49
C SER A 453 29.67 -22.22 -2.28
N ALA A 454 30.44 -21.37 -2.94
CA ALA A 454 30.16 -19.93 -2.98
C ALA A 454 28.80 -19.62 -3.66
N LEU A 455 28.23 -20.56 -4.41
CA LEU A 455 26.90 -20.45 -5.04
C LEU A 455 25.75 -20.77 -4.07
N GLU A 456 25.96 -21.69 -3.11
CA GLU A 456 25.02 -21.92 -2.00
C GLU A 456 24.95 -20.72 -1.04
N LEU A 457 26.04 -19.94 -0.91
CA LEU A 457 26.07 -18.69 -0.16
C LEU A 457 25.55 -17.56 -1.04
N ASN A 458 24.25 -17.33 -0.99
CA ASN A 458 23.58 -16.37 -1.87
C ASN A 458 23.93 -14.91 -1.53
N GLY A 459 25.07 -14.40 -2.01
CA GLY A 459 25.48 -12.99 -1.86
C GLY A 459 26.97 -12.72 -1.61
N VAL A 460 27.36 -11.47 -1.83
CA VAL A 460 28.60 -10.86 -1.33
C VAL A 460 28.32 -10.35 0.08
N GLY A 461 29.27 -10.47 1.01
CA GLY A 461 29.16 -9.99 2.38
C GLY A 461 29.82 -10.91 3.42
N VAL A 462 29.68 -10.55 4.69
CA VAL A 462 30.14 -11.36 5.82
C VAL A 462 29.03 -12.33 6.25
N TYR A 463 29.29 -13.63 6.11
CA TYR A 463 28.43 -14.71 6.59
C TYR A 463 28.89 -15.17 7.98
N GLN A 464 27.92 -15.47 8.85
CA GLN A 464 28.14 -16.08 10.15
C GLN A 464 27.65 -17.53 10.14
N PHE A 465 28.45 -18.45 10.66
CA PHE A 465 28.14 -19.88 10.76
C PHE A 465 28.19 -20.30 12.21
N ARG A 466 27.21 -21.08 12.66
CA ARG A 466 27.18 -21.63 14.02
C ARG A 466 26.53 -23.00 14.06
N VAL A 467 26.92 -23.82 15.03
CA VAL A 467 26.44 -25.20 15.19
C VAL A 467 25.93 -25.44 16.62
N ALA A 468 24.80 -26.13 16.74
CA ALA A 468 24.29 -26.62 18.02
C ALA A 468 24.06 -28.13 17.98
N ALA A 469 24.32 -28.80 19.10
CA ALA A 469 24.11 -30.23 19.27
C ALA A 469 22.64 -30.56 19.60
N LEU A 470 22.15 -31.65 19.02
CA LEU A 470 20.79 -32.15 19.15
C LEU A 470 20.78 -33.54 19.77
N ASN A 471 19.73 -33.84 20.53
CA ASN A 471 19.49 -35.17 21.08
C ASN A 471 18.85 -36.14 20.04
N PRO A 472 18.58 -37.42 20.37
CA PRO A 472 17.99 -38.38 19.42
C PRO A 472 16.57 -38.04 18.93
N ARG A 473 15.92 -36.99 19.47
CA ARG A 473 14.60 -36.50 19.06
C ARG A 473 14.67 -35.25 18.18
N GLY A 474 15.86 -34.72 17.91
CA GLY A 474 16.06 -33.45 17.22
C GLY A 474 15.89 -32.22 18.12
N GLU A 475 15.82 -32.38 19.44
CA GLU A 475 15.71 -31.27 20.39
C GLU A 475 17.10 -30.68 20.70
N PHE A 476 17.21 -29.35 20.74
CA PHE A 476 18.44 -28.65 21.13
C PHE A 476 18.81 -28.94 22.59
N ILE A 477 20.02 -29.47 22.80
CA ILE A 477 20.57 -29.74 24.15
C ILE A 477 21.86 -28.98 24.44
N SER A 478 22.26 -28.10 23.54
CA SER A 478 23.33 -27.13 23.76
C SER A 478 22.93 -25.78 23.17
N ARG A 479 23.64 -24.73 23.58
CA ARG A 479 23.62 -23.45 22.88
C ARG A 479 24.38 -23.61 21.55
N PHE A 480 24.06 -22.75 20.59
CA PHE A 480 24.90 -22.62 19.40
C PHE A 480 26.34 -22.24 19.80
N SER A 481 27.30 -22.72 19.01
CA SER A 481 28.71 -22.31 19.06
C SER A 481 28.85 -20.80 18.90
N ASP A 482 30.01 -20.27 19.25
CA ASP A 482 30.39 -18.95 18.76
C ASP A 482 30.38 -18.95 17.22
N ALA A 483 30.02 -17.80 16.65
CA ALA A 483 29.81 -17.65 15.22
C ALA A 483 31.14 -17.47 14.48
N SER A 484 31.52 -18.45 13.67
CA SER A 484 32.65 -18.34 12.73
C SER A 484 32.24 -17.48 11.54
N GLN A 485 33.15 -16.63 11.05
CA GLN A 485 32.87 -15.69 9.96
C GLN A 485 33.55 -16.10 8.64
N LEU A 486 32.85 -15.90 7.53
CA LEU A 486 33.40 -15.99 6.18
C LEU A 486 33.08 -14.70 5.43
N VAL A 487 34.10 -14.07 4.85
CA VAL A 487 33.91 -12.89 3.99
C VAL A 487 33.88 -13.36 2.53
N VAL A 488 32.73 -13.24 1.87
CA VAL A 488 32.59 -13.50 0.44
C VAL A 488 32.70 -12.16 -0.29
N VAL A 489 33.76 -11.96 -1.08
CA VAL A 489 34.00 -10.73 -1.85
C VAL A 489 33.64 -10.89 -3.32
N ALA A 490 33.18 -9.80 -3.96
CA ALA A 490 32.66 -9.79 -5.33
C ALA A 490 33.64 -10.34 -6.39
N ASN A 491 34.96 -10.25 -6.15
CA ASN A 491 35.99 -10.79 -7.05
C ASN A 491 35.87 -12.31 -7.27
N ASN A 492 35.23 -13.06 -6.36
CA ASN A 492 34.97 -14.49 -6.51
C ASN A 492 33.68 -14.82 -7.28
N LEU A 493 32.80 -13.83 -7.51
CA LEU A 493 31.53 -13.99 -8.24
C LEU A 493 31.59 -13.39 -9.66
N ASN A 494 32.43 -12.37 -9.87
CA ASN A 494 32.63 -11.68 -11.15
C ASN A 494 33.31 -12.53 -12.26
N LEU A 495 33.62 -13.81 -12.00
CA LEU A 495 34.25 -14.72 -12.97
C LEU A 495 33.30 -15.75 -13.59
N ILE A 496 32.01 -15.75 -13.22
CA ILE A 496 30.98 -16.61 -13.85
C ILE A 496 29.94 -15.78 -14.63
N ALA A 497 29.75 -14.51 -14.27
CA ALA A 497 29.06 -13.55 -15.14
C ALA A 497 30.00 -13.10 -16.27
N ASN A 498 29.96 -13.82 -17.40
CA ASN A 498 30.43 -13.25 -18.67
C ASN A 498 29.76 -11.88 -18.84
N LYS A 499 30.56 -10.80 -19.02
CA LYS A 499 30.02 -9.50 -19.43
C LYS A 499 29.08 -9.72 -20.63
N PRO A 500 27.85 -9.18 -20.62
CA PRO A 500 27.02 -9.21 -21.82
C PRO A 500 27.82 -8.59 -22.97
N ILE A 501 28.05 -9.37 -24.03
CA ILE A 501 28.82 -8.92 -25.19
C ILE A 501 27.93 -8.01 -26.03
N ILE A 502 27.93 -6.73 -25.67
CA ILE A 502 27.32 -5.65 -26.42
C ILE A 502 28.39 -5.13 -27.38
N ASP A 503 28.24 -5.46 -28.67
CA ASP A 503 29.15 -5.00 -29.73
C ASP A 503 28.75 -3.57 -30.14
N PRO A 504 29.55 -2.53 -29.83
CA PRO A 504 29.18 -1.14 -30.14
C PRO A 504 29.34 -0.80 -31.63
N LYS A 505 29.93 -1.70 -32.44
CA LYS A 505 30.39 -1.38 -33.79
C LYS A 505 29.32 -1.58 -34.88
N ARG A 506 28.19 -0.87 -34.78
CA ARG A 506 27.31 -0.64 -35.96
C ARG A 506 26.35 0.56 -35.93
N LEU A 507 26.41 1.42 -34.91
CA LEU A 507 25.59 2.64 -34.86
C LEU A 507 26.20 3.78 -35.70
N ASN A 508 25.99 3.72 -37.02
CA ASN A 508 26.20 4.84 -37.94
C ASN A 508 25.15 4.89 -39.08
N THR A 509 24.02 4.18 -38.91
CA THR A 509 22.85 4.26 -39.80
C THR A 509 21.59 4.18 -38.97
N ILE A 510 20.69 5.13 -39.22
CA ILE A 510 19.44 5.36 -38.49
C ILE A 510 18.52 4.13 -38.58
N HIS A 511 18.09 3.61 -37.44
CA HIS A 511 16.98 2.67 -37.31
C HIS A 511 16.22 3.01 -36.02
N PRO A 512 14.87 3.06 -36.02
CA PRO A 512 14.05 3.39 -34.84
C PRO A 512 13.98 2.26 -33.80
N ASP A 513 14.64 1.13 -34.06
CA ASP A 513 14.54 -0.12 -33.30
C ASP A 513 15.71 -0.24 -32.31
N TYR A 514 15.60 0.38 -31.13
CA TYR A 514 16.61 0.15 -30.08
C TYR A 514 16.57 -1.30 -29.62
N SER A 515 17.72 -1.96 -29.74
CA SER A 515 17.87 -3.39 -29.47
C SER A 515 19.05 -3.64 -28.54
N PHE A 516 18.78 -4.13 -27.32
CA PHE A 516 19.82 -4.63 -26.42
C PHE A 516 19.87 -6.16 -26.46
N ARG A 517 21.07 -6.73 -26.32
CA ARG A 517 21.27 -8.18 -26.29
C ARG A 517 21.57 -8.64 -24.87
N TRP A 518 20.98 -9.77 -24.48
CA TRP A 518 21.27 -10.41 -23.21
C TRP A 518 21.64 -11.88 -23.44
N ASP A 519 22.52 -12.41 -22.60
CA ASP A 519 22.81 -13.84 -22.52
C ASP A 519 23.13 -14.23 -21.07
N LEU A 520 22.11 -14.74 -20.38
CA LEU A 520 22.18 -15.26 -19.02
C LEU A 520 22.17 -16.80 -19.01
N SER A 521 22.45 -17.46 -20.14
CA SER A 521 22.44 -18.93 -20.25
C SER A 521 23.48 -19.64 -19.38
N ASN A 522 24.54 -18.91 -18.99
CA ASN A 522 25.60 -19.40 -18.10
C ASN A 522 25.26 -19.26 -16.60
N ILE A 523 24.13 -18.64 -16.23
CA ILE A 523 23.73 -18.50 -14.83
C ILE A 523 22.99 -19.76 -14.38
N GLU A 524 23.61 -20.53 -13.50
CA GLU A 524 23.02 -21.76 -12.96
C GLU A 524 21.68 -21.48 -12.25
N GLY A 525 20.68 -22.34 -12.51
CA GLY A 525 19.33 -22.19 -11.97
C GLY A 525 18.43 -21.20 -12.72
N ALA A 526 18.99 -20.35 -13.60
CA ALA A 526 18.19 -19.45 -14.43
C ALA A 526 17.26 -20.25 -15.36
N LYS A 527 16.03 -19.75 -15.51
CA LYS A 527 15.04 -20.22 -16.50
C LYS A 527 14.47 -19.10 -17.35
N ASP A 528 14.52 -17.88 -16.86
CA ASP A 528 13.96 -16.69 -17.50
C ASP A 528 14.80 -15.45 -17.16
N VAL A 529 14.46 -14.30 -17.71
CA VAL A 529 15.14 -13.01 -17.54
C VAL A 529 14.11 -11.92 -17.33
N ALA A 530 14.33 -11.09 -16.30
CA ALA A 530 13.57 -9.88 -16.08
C ALA A 530 14.35 -8.65 -16.57
N VAL A 531 13.60 -7.64 -17.02
CA VAL A 531 14.12 -6.35 -17.51
C VAL A 531 13.56 -5.23 -16.67
N GLU A 532 14.40 -4.26 -16.35
CA GLU A 532 14.01 -3.04 -15.67
C GLU A 532 14.54 -1.80 -16.40
N VAL A 533 13.69 -0.79 -16.54
CA VAL A 533 13.96 0.47 -17.24
C VAL A 533 13.62 1.65 -16.32
N SER A 534 14.56 2.57 -16.12
CA SER A 534 14.35 3.73 -15.25
C SER A 534 13.40 4.78 -15.86
N LYS A 535 12.97 5.74 -15.06
CA LYS A 535 12.36 7.00 -15.50
C LYS A 535 13.41 7.87 -16.22
N PRO A 536 12.98 8.73 -17.17
CA PRO A 536 13.91 9.60 -17.88
C PRO A 536 14.70 10.47 -16.90
N ASN A 537 16.01 10.60 -17.16
CA ASN A 537 16.99 11.36 -16.38
C ASN A 537 17.07 10.94 -14.89
N THR A 538 16.56 9.76 -14.54
CA THR A 538 16.52 9.26 -13.16
C THR A 538 17.40 8.02 -13.03
N PRO A 539 18.48 8.05 -12.22
CA PRO A 539 19.28 6.85 -11.98
C PRO A 539 18.53 5.85 -11.10
N PHE A 540 18.86 4.56 -11.21
CA PHE A 540 18.43 3.59 -10.21
C PHE A 540 19.04 3.94 -8.85
N SER A 541 18.22 3.93 -7.80
CA SER A 541 18.61 4.06 -6.39
C SER A 541 19.47 2.90 -5.90
N ASN A 542 19.33 1.72 -6.53
CA ASN A 542 20.02 0.49 -6.18
C ASN A 542 20.66 -0.19 -7.40
N PRO A 543 21.54 0.48 -8.19
CA PRO A 543 21.86 0.12 -9.58
C PRO A 543 22.29 -1.35 -9.78
N ASN A 544 23.07 -1.90 -8.85
CA ASN A 544 23.55 -3.30 -8.88
C ASN A 544 22.94 -4.14 -7.73
N GLY A 545 21.74 -3.77 -7.30
CA GLY A 545 21.00 -4.42 -6.23
C GLY A 545 20.44 -5.79 -6.63
N ARG A 546 19.68 -6.37 -5.70
CA ARG A 546 18.93 -7.63 -5.90
C ARG A 546 17.43 -7.46 -5.98
N GLU A 547 16.97 -6.26 -5.66
CA GLU A 547 15.57 -5.89 -5.64
C GLU A 547 15.28 -4.95 -6.79
N ARG A 548 14.06 -5.05 -7.31
CA ARG A 548 13.51 -4.11 -8.28
C ARG A 548 13.48 -2.69 -7.69
N ASP A 549 13.89 -1.69 -8.45
CA ASP A 549 13.79 -0.28 -8.04
C ASP A 549 12.35 0.21 -8.21
N ARG A 550 11.52 0.05 -7.17
CA ARG A 550 10.12 0.46 -7.24
C ARG A 550 9.93 1.98 -7.38
N ALA A 551 10.90 2.78 -6.96
CA ALA A 551 10.79 4.24 -6.95
C ALA A 551 11.13 4.86 -8.31
N ASN A 552 12.23 4.41 -8.92
CA ASN A 552 12.78 5.05 -10.12
C ASN A 552 12.50 4.28 -11.41
N THR A 553 11.84 3.11 -11.34
CA THR A 553 11.48 2.34 -12.54
C THR A 553 10.25 2.87 -13.24
N PHE A 554 10.38 3.02 -14.54
CA PHE A 554 9.33 3.33 -15.48
C PHE A 554 8.65 2.05 -16.01
N PHE A 555 9.44 1.09 -16.47
CA PHE A 555 8.95 -0.17 -17.05
C PHE A 555 9.69 -1.37 -16.45
N PHE A 556 8.94 -2.43 -16.17
CA PHE A 556 9.49 -3.69 -15.66
C PHE A 556 8.75 -4.84 -16.33
N ASN A 557 9.50 -5.73 -16.98
CA ASN A 557 8.98 -7.01 -17.44
C ASN A 557 9.60 -8.14 -16.60
N PRO A 558 8.81 -8.92 -15.84
CA PRO A 558 9.33 -10.03 -15.05
C PRO A 558 9.80 -11.23 -15.89
N SER A 559 9.44 -11.33 -17.17
CA SER A 559 9.66 -12.51 -18.01
C SER A 559 9.85 -12.15 -19.48
N LEU A 560 11.00 -12.51 -20.03
CA LEU A 560 11.27 -12.49 -21.48
C LEU A 560 11.12 -13.87 -22.13
N GLY A 561 10.88 -14.91 -21.34
CA GLY A 561 10.69 -16.30 -21.75
C GLY A 561 11.94 -17.00 -22.28
N LYS A 562 13.12 -16.35 -22.28
CA LYS A 562 14.37 -16.86 -22.85
C LYS A 562 15.59 -16.34 -22.09
N LEU A 563 16.55 -17.23 -21.82
CA LEU A 563 17.82 -16.89 -21.16
C LEU A 563 18.77 -16.06 -22.02
N SER A 564 18.63 -16.09 -23.34
CA SER A 564 19.35 -15.23 -24.26
C SER A 564 18.44 -14.72 -25.36
N GLY A 565 18.73 -13.52 -25.87
CA GLY A 565 17.90 -12.88 -26.86
C GLY A 565 18.32 -11.46 -27.22
N THR A 566 17.46 -10.80 -27.97
CA THR A 566 17.55 -9.38 -28.32
C THR A 566 16.22 -8.74 -28.00
N PHE A 567 16.22 -7.70 -27.18
CA PHE A 567 14.99 -7.00 -26.78
C PHE A 567 14.88 -5.79 -27.68
N THR A 568 14.01 -5.88 -28.67
CA THR A 568 13.62 -4.74 -29.50
C THR A 568 12.41 -4.10 -28.85
N SER A 569 12.60 -2.95 -28.22
CA SER A 569 11.48 -2.12 -27.77
C SER A 569 11.14 -1.17 -28.90
N ASN A 570 9.87 -1.19 -29.31
CA ASN A 570 9.27 0.02 -29.85
C ASN A 570 9.33 1.10 -28.77
N LEU A 571 9.71 2.31 -29.15
CA LEU A 571 9.76 3.48 -28.27
C LEU A 571 8.37 3.91 -27.77
N ASP A 572 7.30 3.39 -28.37
CA ASP A 572 5.87 3.67 -28.09
C ASP A 572 5.47 3.58 -26.61
N GLY A 573 6.30 2.96 -25.76
CA GLY A 573 6.10 2.94 -24.30
C GLY A 573 6.79 4.07 -23.52
N LEU A 574 7.86 4.69 -24.01
CA LEU A 574 8.69 5.61 -23.21
C LEU A 574 8.07 7.01 -23.07
N LYS A 575 7.86 7.45 -21.83
CA LYS A 575 7.26 8.77 -21.54
C LYS A 575 8.27 9.91 -21.56
N GLY A 576 8.53 10.45 -22.75
CA GLY A 576 9.22 11.73 -22.95
C GLY A 576 10.74 11.64 -23.17
N PRO A 577 11.38 12.73 -23.61
CA PRO A 577 12.81 12.72 -23.92
C PRO A 577 13.65 12.68 -22.64
N GLY A 578 14.81 12.03 -22.71
CA GLY A 578 15.74 11.92 -21.60
C GLY A 578 16.64 10.71 -21.66
N GLN A 579 17.50 10.59 -20.65
CA GLN A 579 18.38 9.46 -20.44
C GLN A 579 17.64 8.36 -19.67
N TYR A 580 17.48 7.19 -20.28
CA TYR A 580 16.91 5.99 -19.68
C TYR A 580 18.02 5.00 -19.31
N LEU A 581 17.88 4.31 -18.17
CA LEU A 581 18.79 3.24 -17.76
C LEU A 581 18.11 1.88 -17.91
N PHE A 582 18.80 0.90 -18.50
CA PHE A 582 18.33 -0.45 -18.74
C PHE A 582 19.18 -1.47 -17.99
N ARG A 583 18.55 -2.41 -17.28
CA ARG A 583 19.26 -3.51 -16.60
C ARG A 583 18.47 -4.81 -16.67
N VAL A 584 19.19 -5.94 -16.59
CA VAL A 584 18.63 -7.30 -16.64
C VAL A 584 19.04 -8.14 -15.43
N ILE A 585 18.20 -9.10 -15.04
CA ILE A 585 18.50 -10.07 -13.97
C ILE A 585 17.97 -11.45 -14.36
N ALA A 586 18.66 -12.50 -13.93
CA ALA A 586 18.20 -13.87 -14.13
C ALA A 586 17.02 -14.17 -13.19
N VAL A 587 16.11 -15.02 -13.65
CA VAL A 587 14.89 -15.42 -12.94
C VAL A 587 14.81 -16.95 -12.89
N SER A 588 14.46 -17.48 -11.72
CA SER A 588 14.33 -18.92 -11.46
C SER A 588 13.03 -19.50 -12.03
N ALA A 589 12.90 -20.83 -12.02
CA ALA A 589 11.64 -21.52 -12.30
C ALA A 589 10.47 -21.06 -11.40
N LEU A 590 10.77 -20.50 -10.23
CA LEU A 590 9.82 -20.03 -9.22
C LEU A 590 9.62 -18.50 -9.26
N GLN A 591 9.96 -17.85 -10.39
CA GLN A 591 9.85 -16.40 -10.57
C GLN A 591 10.63 -15.58 -9.51
N SER A 592 11.70 -16.16 -8.95
CA SER A 592 12.60 -15.50 -7.99
C SER A 592 13.85 -15.00 -8.70
N PHE A 593 14.31 -13.79 -8.38
CA PHE A 593 15.55 -13.24 -8.94
C PHE A 593 16.79 -14.05 -8.50
N ILE A 594 17.72 -14.27 -9.43
CA ILE A 594 18.99 -14.96 -9.24
C ILE A 594 20.14 -13.97 -9.51
N GLY A 595 21.06 -13.85 -8.56
CA GLY A 595 22.26 -13.03 -8.71
C GLY A 595 22.06 -11.57 -8.27
N GLN A 596 22.44 -10.64 -9.14
CA GLN A 596 22.29 -9.18 -9.03
C GLN A 596 21.83 -8.66 -10.39
N TRP A 597 21.25 -7.45 -10.41
CA TRP A 597 21.02 -6.77 -11.68
C TRP A 597 22.35 -6.49 -12.40
N SER A 598 22.35 -6.53 -13.73
CA SER A 598 23.47 -6.06 -14.54
C SER A 598 23.77 -4.58 -14.25
N ASP A 599 25.01 -4.16 -14.48
CA ASP A 599 25.32 -2.72 -14.60
C ASP A 599 24.33 -2.06 -15.60
N PRO A 600 23.80 -0.86 -15.30
CA PRO A 600 22.82 -0.22 -16.14
C PRO A 600 23.42 0.33 -17.44
N GLU A 601 22.88 -0.12 -18.57
CA GLU A 601 23.14 0.45 -19.91
C GLU A 601 22.37 1.77 -20.09
N ILE A 602 22.96 2.72 -20.82
CA ILE A 602 22.39 4.06 -21.03
C ILE A 602 21.76 4.14 -22.42
N LEU A 603 20.47 4.46 -22.47
CA LEU A 603 19.76 4.88 -23.68
C LEU A 603 19.48 6.39 -23.60
N GLN A 604 20.04 7.17 -24.53
CA GLN A 604 19.63 8.56 -24.70
C GLN A 604 18.47 8.61 -25.70
N VAL A 605 17.35 9.20 -25.30
CA VAL A 605 16.22 9.53 -26.19
C VAL A 605 16.14 11.05 -26.30
N THR A 606 16.18 11.56 -27.52
CA THR A 606 16.02 12.99 -27.83
C THR A 606 14.59 13.32 -28.24
N GLU A 607 14.21 14.59 -28.18
CA GLU A 607 12.85 15.07 -28.46
C GLU A 607 12.42 14.73 -29.91
N GLY A 608 13.34 14.82 -30.87
CA GLY A 608 13.10 14.44 -32.27
C GLY A 608 13.16 12.93 -32.57
N GLU A 609 13.52 12.08 -31.61
CA GLU A 609 13.41 10.60 -31.74
C GLU A 609 12.05 10.07 -31.25
N LEU A 610 11.27 10.91 -30.54
CA LEU A 610 9.89 10.63 -30.13
C LEU A 610 8.86 11.16 -31.14
N GLU A 611 9.26 12.08 -32.02
CA GLU A 611 8.47 12.40 -33.21
C GLU A 611 8.47 11.19 -34.14
N GLN A 612 7.29 10.60 -34.36
CA GLN A 612 7.14 9.43 -35.24
C GLN A 612 7.75 9.72 -36.62
N PRO A 613 8.65 8.87 -37.14
CA PRO A 613 9.14 9.04 -38.50
C PRO A 613 7.96 8.94 -39.47
N ALA A 614 7.73 9.99 -40.26
CA ALA A 614 6.62 10.07 -41.21
C ALA A 614 6.56 8.76 -42.05
N PRO A 615 5.45 8.00 -41.99
CA PRO A 615 5.46 6.61 -42.40
C PRO A 615 5.70 6.46 -43.90
N LYS A 616 6.74 5.70 -44.27
CA LYS A 616 6.86 5.15 -45.63
C LYS A 616 5.73 4.12 -45.84
N PRO A 617 5.12 4.07 -47.04
CA PRO A 617 3.78 3.51 -47.19
C PRO A 617 3.76 1.98 -47.14
N VAL A 618 3.44 1.46 -45.96
CA VAL A 618 2.67 0.21 -45.81
C VAL A 618 1.23 0.65 -45.54
N ALA A 619 0.24 0.01 -46.18
CA ALA A 619 -1.13 0.49 -46.21
C ALA A 619 -1.68 0.79 -44.80
N GLN A 620 -1.91 2.08 -44.51
CA GLN A 620 -2.51 2.50 -43.25
C GLN A 620 -3.87 1.80 -43.07
N PRO A 621 -4.22 1.34 -41.86
CA PRO A 621 -5.63 1.16 -41.52
C PRO A 621 -6.29 2.54 -41.72
N ALA A 622 -7.31 2.59 -42.59
CA ALA A 622 -7.92 3.85 -42.97
C ALA A 622 -8.37 4.62 -41.72
N GLU A 623 -8.01 5.91 -41.64
CA GLU A 623 -8.47 6.79 -40.57
C GLU A 623 -10.00 6.70 -40.44
N PRO A 624 -10.56 6.66 -39.22
CA PRO A 624 -11.98 6.44 -39.02
C PRO A 624 -12.76 7.62 -39.61
N VAL A 625 -13.38 7.38 -40.77
CA VAL A 625 -14.01 8.41 -41.60
C VAL A 625 -15.18 9.04 -40.84
N ALA A 626 -15.06 10.34 -40.55
CA ALA A 626 -16.17 11.11 -40.00
C ALA A 626 -17.34 11.17 -41.02
N PRO A 627 -18.59 11.02 -40.58
CA PRO A 627 -19.74 11.18 -41.47
C PRO A 627 -19.88 12.64 -41.91
N ARG A 628 -20.55 12.85 -43.05
CA ARG A 628 -20.91 14.21 -43.50
C ARG A 628 -21.85 14.86 -42.50
N SER A 629 -21.80 16.19 -42.40
CA SER A 629 -22.79 16.97 -41.65
C SER A 629 -24.22 16.60 -42.07
N PRO A 630 -25.18 16.54 -41.14
CA PRO A 630 -26.58 16.28 -41.50
C PRO A 630 -27.12 17.44 -42.35
N GLU A 631 -27.91 17.14 -43.37
CA GLU A 631 -28.59 18.16 -44.16
C GLU A 631 -29.86 18.60 -43.43
N ILE A 632 -30.08 19.92 -43.33
CA ILE A 632 -31.20 20.52 -42.58
C ILE A 632 -32.15 21.19 -43.55
N ALA A 633 -33.42 20.80 -43.52
CA ALA A 633 -34.49 21.42 -44.32
C ALA A 633 -35.69 21.82 -43.44
N PRO A 634 -36.27 23.02 -43.58
CA PRO A 634 -37.46 23.42 -42.81
C PRO A 634 -38.69 22.56 -43.18
N VAL A 635 -39.55 22.30 -42.21
CA VAL A 635 -40.87 21.65 -42.39
C VAL A 635 -41.92 22.33 -41.51
N ASP A 636 -43.21 22.11 -41.78
CA ASP A 636 -44.33 22.93 -41.23
C ASP A 636 -44.36 23.12 -39.70
N ALA A 637 -43.77 22.20 -38.92
CA ALA A 637 -43.71 22.25 -37.45
C ALA A 637 -42.27 22.13 -36.88
N GLY A 638 -41.24 22.30 -37.70
CA GLY A 638 -39.89 21.89 -37.32
C GLY A 638 -38.85 22.08 -38.41
N PHE A 639 -37.83 21.25 -38.34
CA PHE A 639 -36.94 20.99 -39.46
C PHE A 639 -36.67 19.48 -39.54
N SER A 640 -36.41 19.00 -40.75
CA SER A 640 -35.92 17.66 -41.01
C SER A 640 -34.38 17.71 -40.98
N ALA A 641 -33.76 16.81 -40.24
CA ALA A 641 -32.32 16.54 -40.32
C ALA A 641 -32.13 15.18 -41.01
N SER A 642 -31.48 15.15 -42.17
CA SER A 642 -31.20 13.93 -42.95
C SER A 642 -29.71 13.52 -42.89
N TRP A 643 -29.45 12.21 -42.99
CA TRP A 643 -28.12 11.63 -42.89
C TRP A 643 -27.90 10.41 -43.79
N ASP A 644 -26.63 10.16 -44.10
CA ASP A 644 -26.14 8.88 -44.64
C ASP A 644 -24.81 8.51 -43.95
N VAL A 645 -24.88 7.55 -43.02
CA VAL A 645 -23.71 6.93 -42.36
C VAL A 645 -23.41 5.52 -42.89
N SER A 646 -24.14 5.05 -43.90
CA SER A 646 -23.92 3.73 -44.52
C SER A 646 -22.53 3.47 -45.12
N PRO A 647 -21.69 4.47 -45.48
CA PRO A 647 -20.30 4.22 -45.87
C PRO A 647 -19.40 3.73 -44.73
N ILE A 648 -19.82 3.89 -43.46
CA ILE A 648 -19.02 3.54 -42.29
C ILE A 648 -19.26 2.07 -41.93
N LYS A 649 -18.20 1.26 -42.02
CA LYS A 649 -18.28 -0.19 -41.85
C LYS A 649 -18.71 -0.54 -40.41
N GLY A 650 -19.80 -1.32 -40.31
CA GLY A 650 -20.36 -1.77 -39.03
C GLY A 650 -21.49 -0.90 -38.50
N ALA A 651 -21.74 0.28 -39.09
CA ALA A 651 -22.86 1.13 -38.72
C ALA A 651 -24.19 0.40 -38.92
N SER A 652 -25.04 0.44 -37.90
CA SER A 652 -26.45 0.01 -37.95
C SER A 652 -27.41 1.07 -37.44
N ALA A 653 -26.91 2.05 -36.68
CA ALA A 653 -27.63 3.22 -36.21
C ALA A 653 -26.84 4.51 -36.42
N VAL A 654 -27.48 5.65 -36.15
CA VAL A 654 -26.85 6.96 -36.02
C VAL A 654 -27.15 7.52 -34.63
N LYS A 655 -26.16 8.17 -34.02
CA LYS A 655 -26.38 9.05 -32.86
C LYS A 655 -26.42 10.49 -33.36
N LEU A 656 -27.52 11.19 -33.10
CA LEU A 656 -27.74 12.59 -33.43
C LEU A 656 -27.71 13.43 -32.15
N GLU A 657 -26.93 14.50 -32.14
CA GLU A 657 -26.88 15.48 -31.04
C GLU A 657 -27.15 16.89 -31.55
N ILE A 658 -27.86 17.67 -30.73
CA ILE A 658 -28.09 19.11 -30.92
C ILE A 658 -27.54 19.83 -29.70
N ALA A 659 -26.58 20.73 -29.92
CA ALA A 659 -26.03 21.60 -28.89
C ALA A 659 -26.41 23.06 -29.16
N GLN A 660 -26.74 23.79 -28.09
CA GLN A 660 -26.85 25.24 -28.14
C GLN A 660 -25.45 25.86 -28.08
N ALA A 661 -25.12 26.75 -29.02
CA ALA A 661 -23.86 27.48 -28.99
C ALA A 661 -23.85 28.49 -27.83
N ALA A 662 -22.67 28.79 -27.29
CA ALA A 662 -22.51 29.76 -26.23
C ALA A 662 -22.99 31.16 -26.67
N ALA A 663 -23.61 31.90 -25.75
CA ALA A 663 -24.21 33.20 -26.02
C ALA A 663 -23.19 34.31 -26.36
N ASP A 664 -21.90 34.07 -26.18
CA ASP A 664 -20.84 35.04 -26.52
C ASP A 664 -20.65 35.24 -28.03
N GLY A 665 -21.16 34.32 -28.86
CA GLY A 665 -21.10 34.38 -30.32
C GLY A 665 -19.69 34.39 -30.91
N LYS A 666 -18.65 34.10 -30.11
CA LYS A 666 -17.24 34.20 -30.51
C LYS A 666 -16.58 32.85 -30.70
N ASP A 667 -17.02 31.83 -29.97
CA ASP A 667 -16.51 30.48 -30.19
C ASP A 667 -17.36 29.73 -31.23
N SER A 668 -16.75 29.46 -32.39
CA SER A 668 -17.37 28.66 -33.44
C SER A 668 -17.36 27.15 -33.13
N SER A 669 -16.70 26.72 -32.05
CA SER A 669 -16.66 25.33 -31.62
C SER A 669 -17.85 24.98 -30.72
N LEU A 670 -18.55 23.89 -31.06
CA LEU A 670 -19.57 23.30 -30.17
C LEU A 670 -18.95 22.47 -29.05
N ALA A 671 -17.62 22.53 -28.87
CA ALA A 671 -16.89 21.70 -27.91
C ALA A 671 -17.27 21.99 -26.45
N GLY A 672 -17.87 23.15 -26.16
CA GLY A 672 -18.45 23.52 -24.87
C GLY A 672 -19.96 23.81 -24.89
N GLY A 673 -20.68 23.47 -25.97
CA GLY A 673 -22.12 23.76 -26.09
C GLY A 673 -23.00 22.85 -25.22
N LEU A 674 -24.08 23.38 -24.65
CA LEU A 674 -25.04 22.58 -23.89
C LEU A 674 -25.82 21.66 -24.85
N VAL A 675 -25.67 20.35 -24.72
CA VAL A 675 -26.46 19.36 -25.47
C VAL A 675 -27.91 19.41 -24.97
N ILE A 676 -28.81 19.92 -25.79
CA ILE A 676 -30.25 20.06 -25.49
C ILE A 676 -31.08 18.89 -26.03
N TYR A 677 -30.55 18.14 -27.00
CA TYR A 677 -31.20 16.98 -27.58
C TYR A 677 -30.17 15.94 -27.98
N SER A 678 -30.43 14.68 -27.65
CA SER A 678 -29.67 13.52 -28.14
C SER A 678 -30.65 12.40 -28.46
N GLN A 679 -30.49 11.76 -29.62
CA GLN A 679 -31.31 10.63 -30.05
C GLN A 679 -30.46 9.63 -30.84
N GLN A 680 -30.60 8.35 -30.50
CA GLN A 680 -30.19 7.26 -31.40
C GLN A 680 -31.34 6.93 -32.35
N VAL A 681 -31.04 6.74 -33.64
CA VAL A 681 -31.99 6.27 -34.64
C VAL A 681 -31.40 5.05 -35.32
N ASP A 682 -32.10 3.92 -35.25
CA ASP A 682 -31.66 2.63 -35.78
C ASP A 682 -31.82 2.53 -37.31
N SER A 683 -31.19 3.48 -38.01
CA SER A 683 -31.03 3.45 -39.46
C SER A 683 -29.76 4.19 -39.89
N THR A 684 -28.99 3.55 -40.79
CA THR A 684 -27.79 4.15 -41.40
C THR A 684 -28.11 5.22 -42.44
N ARG A 685 -29.35 5.31 -42.91
CA ARG A 685 -29.86 6.36 -43.81
C ARG A 685 -31.25 6.79 -43.39
N GLY A 686 -31.49 8.08 -43.32
CA GLY A 686 -32.83 8.55 -42.97
C GLY A 686 -32.92 10.04 -42.78
N SER A 687 -34.04 10.43 -42.20
CA SER A 687 -34.31 11.79 -41.76
C SER A 687 -35.21 11.78 -40.54
N VAL A 688 -34.97 12.66 -39.59
CA VAL A 688 -35.85 12.86 -38.42
C VAL A 688 -36.40 14.28 -38.43
N VAL A 689 -37.70 14.40 -38.21
CA VAL A 689 -38.34 15.70 -37.98
C VAL A 689 -38.16 16.08 -36.51
N ILE A 690 -37.59 17.25 -36.29
CA ILE A 690 -37.33 17.81 -34.97
C ILE A 690 -38.26 19.00 -34.78
N ASP A 691 -39.21 18.83 -33.85
CA ASP A 691 -40.18 19.86 -33.45
C ASP A 691 -39.45 21.05 -32.81
N LEU A 692 -39.83 22.28 -33.20
CA LEU A 692 -39.34 23.52 -32.61
C LEU A 692 -39.58 23.59 -31.09
N ASN A 693 -40.61 22.92 -30.57
CA ASN A 693 -40.90 22.83 -29.14
C ASN A 693 -39.80 22.11 -28.32
N LYS A 694 -38.84 21.45 -28.96
CA LYS A 694 -37.65 20.86 -28.31
C LYS A 694 -36.53 21.88 -28.06
N PHE A 695 -36.67 23.12 -28.51
CA PHE A 695 -35.67 24.17 -28.37
C PHE A 695 -36.00 25.11 -27.21
N PRO A 696 -35.03 25.51 -26.38
CA PRO A 696 -35.28 26.40 -25.24
C PRO A 696 -35.64 27.84 -25.63
N GLY A 697 -35.48 28.21 -26.91
CA GLY A 697 -35.84 29.52 -27.45
C GLY A 697 -35.10 29.86 -28.74
N PRO A 698 -35.10 31.14 -29.15
CA PRO A 698 -34.24 31.65 -30.21
C PRO A 698 -32.77 31.42 -29.89
N GLY A 699 -31.94 31.18 -30.91
CA GLY A 699 -30.50 30.95 -30.72
C GLY A 699 -29.81 30.27 -31.89
N ASN A 700 -28.49 30.13 -31.76
CA ASN A 700 -27.66 29.35 -32.66
C ASN A 700 -27.51 27.93 -32.12
N TYR A 701 -27.88 26.95 -32.94
CA TYR A 701 -27.82 25.54 -32.63
C TYR A 701 -26.93 24.82 -33.63
N GLY A 702 -26.25 23.79 -33.16
CA GLY A 702 -25.37 22.96 -33.97
C GLY A 702 -25.76 21.51 -33.88
N LEU A 703 -25.96 20.88 -35.04
CA LEU A 703 -26.42 19.51 -35.19
C LEU A 703 -25.29 18.64 -35.74
N ARG A 704 -24.91 17.61 -34.99
CA ARG A 704 -23.85 16.66 -35.37
C ARG A 704 -24.35 15.23 -35.30
N ILE A 705 -23.80 14.38 -36.16
CA ILE A 705 -24.09 12.95 -36.19
C ILE A 705 -22.82 12.12 -36.02
N ALA A 706 -22.94 10.93 -35.44
CA ALA A 706 -21.90 9.91 -35.46
C ALA A 706 -22.53 8.56 -35.82
N ALA A 707 -21.80 7.72 -36.56
CA ALA A 707 -22.23 6.35 -36.82
C ALA A 707 -22.14 5.54 -35.52
N SER A 708 -23.12 4.68 -35.26
CA SER A 708 -23.07 3.75 -34.14
C SER A 708 -23.49 2.34 -34.54
N ASP A 709 -23.12 1.38 -33.71
CA ASP A 709 -23.73 0.05 -33.74
C ASP A 709 -25.13 0.05 -33.08
N SER A 710 -25.74 -1.13 -32.97
CA SER A 710 -27.07 -1.33 -32.39
C SER A 710 -27.08 -1.29 -30.85
N GLN A 711 -25.92 -1.21 -30.20
CA GLN A 711 -25.77 -1.00 -28.76
C GLN A 711 -25.53 0.48 -28.42
N GLY A 712 -25.30 1.33 -29.43
CA GLY A 712 -25.05 2.76 -29.27
C GLY A 712 -23.57 3.13 -29.17
N ASN A 713 -22.65 2.18 -29.38
CA ASN A 713 -21.21 2.46 -29.40
C ASN A 713 -20.86 3.24 -30.66
N LEU A 714 -20.04 4.29 -30.52
CA LEU A 714 -19.62 5.11 -31.66
C LEU A 714 -18.58 4.37 -32.51
N LEU A 715 -18.86 4.29 -33.81
CA LEU A 715 -17.99 3.68 -34.83
C LEU A 715 -17.26 4.70 -35.69
N SER A 716 -17.56 5.99 -35.49
CA SER A 716 -16.90 7.12 -36.16
C SER A 716 -16.70 8.29 -35.20
N PRO A 717 -15.81 9.24 -35.54
CA PRO A 717 -15.89 10.59 -35.01
C PRO A 717 -17.26 11.22 -35.28
N TRP A 718 -17.56 12.32 -34.58
CA TRP A 718 -18.68 13.18 -34.91
C TRP A 718 -18.46 13.90 -36.25
N SER A 719 -19.54 14.15 -36.98
CA SER A 719 -19.54 15.02 -38.15
C SER A 719 -19.20 16.46 -37.76
N GLU A 720 -18.67 17.23 -38.71
CA GLU A 720 -18.77 18.69 -38.65
C GLU A 720 -20.24 19.10 -38.43
N PRO A 721 -20.53 20.10 -37.58
CA PRO A 721 -21.90 20.40 -37.21
C PRO A 721 -22.61 21.26 -38.27
N ALA A 722 -23.80 20.83 -38.67
CA ALA A 722 -24.71 21.66 -39.43
C ALA A 722 -25.30 22.75 -38.52
N ARG A 723 -25.27 24.00 -38.98
CA ARG A 723 -25.72 25.17 -38.19
C ARG A 723 -27.19 25.47 -38.46
N LEU A 724 -27.95 25.68 -37.39
CA LEU A 724 -29.34 26.11 -37.39
C LEU A 724 -29.46 27.39 -36.58
N ALA A 725 -29.84 28.50 -37.21
CA ALA A 725 -30.19 29.73 -36.52
C ALA A 725 -31.72 29.81 -36.37
N LEU A 726 -32.21 29.72 -35.14
CA LEU A 726 -33.60 30.03 -34.81
C LEU A 726 -33.67 31.50 -34.42
N ASN A 727 -34.08 32.35 -35.36
CA ASN A 727 -34.43 33.74 -35.06
C ASN A 727 -35.72 33.79 -34.23
N GLU A 728 -35.99 34.93 -33.59
CA GLU A 728 -37.25 35.12 -32.84
C GLU A 728 -38.48 34.72 -33.67
N PRO A 729 -39.53 34.15 -33.04
CA PRO A 729 -40.76 33.85 -33.75
C PRO A 729 -41.29 35.15 -34.35
N ALA A 730 -41.46 35.15 -35.67
CA ALA A 730 -41.96 36.32 -36.38
C ALA A 730 -43.27 36.78 -35.71
N THR A 731 -43.32 38.06 -35.37
CA THR A 731 -44.53 38.71 -34.82
C THR A 731 -45.75 38.40 -35.70
N GLU A 732 -46.93 38.35 -35.09
CA GLU A 732 -48.13 37.59 -35.52
C GLU A 732 -48.63 37.74 -36.98
N ASP A 733 -48.11 38.68 -37.76
CA ASP A 733 -48.56 39.08 -39.10
C ASP A 733 -47.96 38.28 -40.28
N THR A 734 -47.25 37.17 -40.04
CA THR A 734 -46.69 36.37 -41.15
C THR A 734 -47.75 35.45 -41.79
N PRO A 735 -47.99 35.49 -43.13
CA PRO A 735 -49.18 34.88 -43.75
C PRO A 735 -49.39 33.36 -43.61
N ALA A 736 -48.38 32.61 -43.14
CA ALA A 736 -48.40 31.15 -43.07
C ALA A 736 -49.45 30.57 -42.09
N ARG A 737 -49.95 31.35 -41.12
CA ARG A 737 -50.93 30.86 -40.12
C ARG A 737 -52.41 31.00 -40.52
N ARG A 738 -52.71 31.59 -41.68
CA ARG A 738 -54.10 31.90 -42.10
C ARG A 738 -54.94 30.68 -42.54
N VAL A 739 -54.36 29.48 -42.60
CA VAL A 739 -55.04 28.24 -43.04
C VAL A 739 -55.39 27.31 -41.87
N LEU A 740 -54.80 27.50 -40.68
CA LEU A 740 -54.98 26.58 -39.53
C LEU A 740 -55.85 27.14 -38.38
N ASN A 741 -56.05 28.46 -38.30
CA ASN A 741 -56.82 29.08 -37.21
C ASN A 741 -58.34 29.23 -37.48
N GLU A 742 -58.85 28.89 -38.67
CA GLU A 742 -60.31 28.94 -38.94
C GLU A 742 -61.09 27.73 -38.40
N ALA A 743 -60.41 26.67 -37.94
CA ALA A 743 -61.04 25.43 -37.47
C ALA A 743 -61.28 25.35 -35.95
N ALA A 744 -60.73 26.27 -35.15
CA ALA A 744 -60.62 26.09 -33.71
C ALA A 744 -60.86 27.37 -32.88
N MET A 745 -61.99 28.06 -33.08
CA MET A 745 -62.72 28.75 -31.99
C MET A 745 -64.13 29.16 -32.42
N ASN A 746 -65.10 28.29 -32.14
CA ASN A 746 -66.51 28.65 -31.97
C ASN A 746 -66.90 28.29 -30.52
N TYR A 747 -67.84 29.05 -29.93
CA TYR A 747 -68.14 29.17 -28.49
C TYR A 747 -67.15 30.05 -27.70
N SER A 748 -67.44 31.34 -27.42
CA SER A 748 -68.48 31.92 -26.52
C SER A 748 -68.08 31.84 -25.04
N SER A 749 -67.55 32.92 -24.42
CA SER A 749 -68.25 34.04 -23.73
C SER A 749 -68.91 33.64 -22.39
N ALA A 750 -68.85 34.39 -21.27
CA ALA A 750 -68.31 35.74 -20.94
C ALA A 750 -67.55 35.69 -19.56
N ASN A 751 -67.28 36.71 -18.72
CA ASN A 751 -67.76 38.10 -18.59
C ASN A 751 -66.78 39.03 -17.79
N LEU A 752 -67.19 40.27 -17.49
CA LEU A 752 -66.50 41.38 -16.79
C LEU A 752 -66.89 41.50 -15.27
N PRO A 753 -66.39 42.46 -14.43
CA PRO A 753 -65.51 43.64 -14.66
C PRO A 753 -64.32 43.83 -13.66
N ALA A 754 -63.64 44.99 -13.74
CA ALA A 754 -62.40 45.37 -13.01
C ALA A 754 -62.61 46.29 -11.78
N GLU A 755 -61.62 46.40 -10.88
CA GLU A 755 -61.01 47.67 -10.39
C GLU A 755 -59.89 47.49 -9.31
N LEU A 756 -59.17 48.59 -9.01
CA LEU A 756 -58.28 48.88 -7.84
C LEU A 756 -56.79 48.42 -7.82
N SER A 757 -55.95 49.29 -8.40
CA SER A 757 -54.75 49.93 -7.82
C SER A 757 -53.92 49.31 -6.67
N GLY A 758 -52.61 49.18 -6.91
CA GLY A 758 -51.56 49.80 -6.07
C GLY A 758 -50.83 48.92 -5.04
N ASP A 759 -49.54 48.66 -5.26
CA ASP A 759 -48.48 49.30 -4.45
C ASP A 759 -47.10 49.23 -5.13
N THR A 760 -46.14 50.05 -4.66
CA THR A 760 -44.84 50.28 -5.34
C THR A 760 -43.66 49.82 -4.49
N LEU A 761 -42.82 48.90 -4.98
CA LEU A 761 -41.56 48.52 -4.33
C LEU A 761 -40.35 49.02 -5.14
N GLN A 762 -39.44 49.72 -4.46
CA GLN A 762 -38.23 50.31 -5.05
C GLN A 762 -37.10 49.28 -5.24
N PRO A 763 -36.24 49.44 -6.26
CA PRO A 763 -35.01 48.66 -6.39
C PRO A 763 -33.94 49.11 -5.38
N VAL A 764 -33.27 48.14 -4.75
CA VAL A 764 -32.15 48.38 -3.82
C VAL A 764 -30.88 48.74 -4.59
N GLN A 765 -30.22 49.84 -4.20
CA GLN A 765 -28.92 50.23 -4.77
C GLN A 765 -27.75 49.39 -4.23
N PRO A 766 -26.70 49.13 -5.03
CA PRO A 766 -25.47 48.50 -4.55
C PRO A 766 -24.61 49.47 -3.71
N PRO A 767 -23.89 49.00 -2.68
CA PRO A 767 -22.93 49.82 -1.93
C PRO A 767 -21.64 50.09 -2.74
N PRO A 768 -20.88 51.15 -2.41
CA PRO A 768 -19.90 51.75 -3.31
C PRO A 768 -18.52 51.06 -3.32
N GLU A 769 -17.82 51.21 -4.45
CA GLU A 769 -16.43 50.77 -4.61
C GLU A 769 -15.43 51.60 -3.77
N GLY A 770 -14.39 50.91 -3.28
CA GLY A 770 -13.04 51.45 -3.29
C GLY A 770 -12.31 51.54 -1.95
N LYS A 771 -11.12 50.91 -1.91
CA LYS A 771 -9.84 51.61 -1.62
C LYS A 771 -8.62 50.77 -2.00
N LYS A 772 -7.64 51.42 -2.63
CA LYS A 772 -6.27 50.89 -2.82
C LYS A 772 -5.53 50.93 -1.48
N LEU A 773 -4.66 49.95 -1.24
CA LEU A 773 -3.60 50.02 -0.23
C LEU A 773 -2.23 49.75 -0.86
N VAL A 774 -1.21 50.36 -0.27
CA VAL A 774 0.16 50.49 -0.80
C VAL A 774 1.11 49.57 -0.04
N VAL A 775 2.12 49.03 -0.72
CA VAL A 775 3.13 48.14 -0.15
C VAL A 775 4.32 48.93 0.40
N THR A 776 4.78 48.59 1.60
CA THR A 776 6.10 48.96 2.14
C THR A 776 6.75 47.75 2.80
N SER A 777 8.06 47.59 2.65
CA SER A 777 8.83 46.39 3.04
C SER A 777 9.55 46.55 4.39
N ILE A 778 9.71 45.45 5.13
CA ILE A 778 10.92 44.98 5.88
C ILE A 778 10.55 43.75 6.76
N ASN A 779 11.53 42.88 7.04
CA ASN A 779 11.37 41.56 7.65
C ASN A 779 11.08 41.56 9.17
N THR A 780 9.96 40.96 9.60
CA THR A 780 9.74 40.29 10.92
C THR A 780 8.46 39.43 10.82
N PRO A 781 8.16 38.48 11.74
CA PRO A 781 7.20 37.40 11.47
C PRO A 781 5.75 37.87 11.34
N LEU A 782 5.00 37.17 10.48
CA LEU A 782 3.65 37.56 10.03
C LEU A 782 2.56 37.45 11.11
N TYR A 783 2.35 38.55 11.82
CA TYR A 783 1.01 39.05 12.15
C TYR A 783 0.86 40.44 11.52
N SER A 784 0.28 40.53 10.32
CA SER A 784 0.09 41.79 9.60
C SER A 784 -1.20 42.50 10.03
N GLU A 785 -1.12 43.81 10.23
CA GLU A 785 -2.31 44.68 10.31
C GLU A 785 -3.22 44.45 9.10
N GLY A 786 -4.52 44.22 9.34
CA GLY A 786 -5.51 43.91 8.31
C GLY A 786 -5.91 42.43 8.20
N SER A 787 -5.20 41.52 8.86
CA SER A 787 -5.71 40.17 9.11
C SER A 787 -6.68 40.22 10.30
N PRO A 788 -7.95 39.75 10.17
CA PRO A 788 -8.86 39.71 11.31
C PRO A 788 -8.29 38.80 12.40
N SER A 789 -8.30 39.30 13.62
CA SER A 789 -7.92 38.55 14.82
C SER A 789 -8.80 37.30 14.99
N SER A 790 -8.33 36.34 15.78
CA SER A 790 -9.15 35.17 16.14
C SER A 790 -10.46 35.58 16.83
N GLU A 791 -10.45 36.66 17.62
CA GLU A 791 -11.66 37.21 18.23
C GLU A 791 -12.61 37.86 17.21
N GLU A 792 -12.13 38.57 16.20
CA GLU A 792 -12.98 39.12 15.13
C GLU A 792 -13.66 38.02 14.31
N LEU A 793 -12.95 36.93 13.98
CA LEU A 793 -13.51 35.75 13.32
C LEU A 793 -14.63 35.08 14.15
N TYR A 794 -14.58 35.17 15.48
CA TYR A 794 -15.64 34.68 16.37
C TYR A 794 -16.91 35.56 16.40
N THR A 795 -16.88 36.77 15.83
CA THR A 795 -18.02 37.71 15.87
C THR A 795 -18.95 37.69 14.65
N LEU A 796 -18.53 37.03 13.55
CA LEU A 796 -19.25 36.99 12.28
C LEU A 796 -20.64 36.32 12.41
N LYS A 797 -21.64 36.88 11.73
CA LYS A 797 -23.04 36.44 11.80
C LYS A 797 -23.56 35.89 10.47
N LYS A 798 -24.63 35.10 10.58
CA LYS A 798 -25.36 34.49 9.45
C LYS A 798 -25.78 35.57 8.43
N GLY A 799 -25.18 35.55 7.25
CA GLY A 799 -25.52 36.43 6.12
C GLY A 799 -24.49 37.52 5.80
N GLU A 800 -23.37 37.59 6.53
CA GLU A 800 -22.29 38.55 6.23
C GLU A 800 -21.38 38.07 5.07
N PRO A 801 -20.78 38.99 4.30
CA PRO A 801 -20.06 38.68 3.06
C PRO A 801 -18.69 38.00 3.28
N LEU A 802 -18.26 37.25 2.26
CA LEU A 802 -16.99 36.51 2.23
C LEU A 802 -15.77 37.43 2.36
N ILE A 803 -14.78 37.01 3.16
CA ILE A 803 -13.48 37.68 3.30
C ILE A 803 -12.47 37.02 2.34
N PHE A 804 -11.85 37.81 1.47
CA PHE A 804 -10.76 37.36 0.61
C PHE A 804 -9.42 37.53 1.33
N VAL A 805 -8.71 36.42 1.57
CA VAL A 805 -7.33 36.44 2.09
C VAL A 805 -6.39 35.91 1.01
N ARG A 806 -5.41 36.73 0.63
CA ARG A 806 -4.37 36.37 -0.35
C ARG A 806 -3.07 36.10 0.40
N ASN A 807 -2.63 34.84 0.44
CA ASN A 807 -1.30 34.50 0.92
C ASN A 807 -0.25 34.96 -0.13
N SER A 808 0.72 35.77 0.30
CA SER A 808 1.76 36.34 -0.57
C SER A 808 2.85 35.35 -1.00
N ALA A 809 3.04 34.25 -0.27
CA ALA A 809 4.04 33.24 -0.61
C ALA A 809 3.54 32.28 -1.71
N ASP A 810 2.32 31.74 -1.54
CA ASP A 810 1.92 30.51 -2.23
C ASP A 810 0.84 30.70 -3.31
N ARG A 811 0.38 31.93 -3.55
CA ARG A 811 -0.74 32.30 -4.46
C ARG A 811 -2.08 31.58 -4.15
N LEU A 812 -2.20 30.88 -3.04
CA LEU A 812 -3.42 30.19 -2.61
C LEU A 812 -4.52 31.17 -2.21
N TRP A 813 -5.74 30.88 -2.68
CA TRP A 813 -6.97 31.54 -2.26
C TRP A 813 -7.70 30.66 -1.25
N GLN A 814 -8.25 31.25 -0.19
CA GLN A 814 -9.00 30.53 0.84
C GLN A 814 -10.44 31.05 0.95
N TYR A 815 -11.40 30.13 1.01
CA TYR A 815 -12.81 30.38 1.30
C TYR A 815 -13.19 29.77 2.64
N VAL A 816 -14.01 30.44 3.44
CA VAL A 816 -14.54 29.92 4.70
C VAL A 816 -16.06 29.76 4.61
N PHE A 817 -16.56 28.54 4.86
CA PHE A 817 -17.99 28.20 4.80
C PHE A 817 -18.51 27.68 6.13
N TYR A 818 -19.63 28.22 6.63
CA TYR A 818 -20.30 27.73 7.82
C TYR A 818 -21.62 27.01 7.44
N PRO A 819 -21.77 25.70 7.71
CA PRO A 819 -23.03 25.01 7.48
C PRO A 819 -24.12 25.52 8.42
N ALA A 820 -25.38 25.49 7.96
CA ALA A 820 -26.51 26.03 8.72
C ALA A 820 -26.69 25.31 10.06
N GLY A 821 -26.39 26.02 11.17
CA GLY A 821 -26.47 25.48 12.54
C GLY A 821 -25.16 24.93 13.11
N GLY A 822 -24.07 24.90 12.33
CA GLY A 822 -22.75 24.48 12.81
C GLY A 822 -22.06 25.55 13.66
N LYS A 823 -21.34 25.12 14.71
CA LYS A 823 -20.42 25.97 15.49
C LYS A 823 -19.07 26.23 14.82
N TYR A 824 -18.74 25.46 13.79
CA TYR A 824 -17.44 25.46 13.12
C TYR A 824 -17.64 25.58 11.61
N GLY A 825 -16.69 26.23 10.94
CA GLY A 825 -16.66 26.40 9.50
C GLY A 825 -15.53 25.62 8.83
N TRP A 826 -15.69 25.36 7.55
CA TRP A 826 -14.73 24.66 6.68
C TRP A 826 -13.89 25.70 5.93
N VAL A 827 -12.58 25.48 5.82
CA VAL A 827 -11.69 26.31 5.01
C VAL A 827 -11.29 25.53 3.75
N PHE A 828 -11.67 26.04 2.58
CA PHE A 828 -11.29 25.48 1.29
C PHE A 828 -10.16 26.30 0.68
N ALA A 829 -9.00 25.66 0.46
CA ALA A 829 -7.87 26.26 -0.24
C ALA A 829 -7.89 25.85 -1.73
N TYR A 830 -7.97 26.82 -2.64
CA TYR A 830 -7.88 26.59 -4.08
C TYR A 830 -6.54 27.08 -4.63
N ASN A 831 -5.85 26.18 -5.34
CA ASN A 831 -4.66 26.50 -6.11
C ASN A 831 -5.04 26.77 -7.56
N VAL A 832 -5.18 28.04 -7.91
CA VAL A 832 -5.46 28.47 -9.29
C VAL A 832 -4.15 28.45 -10.07
N LYS A 833 -3.92 27.37 -10.83
CA LYS A 833 -2.95 27.42 -11.94
C LYS A 833 -3.47 28.45 -12.94
N GLY A 834 -2.80 29.60 -13.00
CA GLY A 834 -3.05 30.60 -14.03
C GLY A 834 -2.54 30.13 -15.39
N GLU A 835 -3.16 30.68 -16.43
CA GLU A 835 -2.67 30.67 -17.82
C GLU A 835 -1.29 31.33 -17.95
#